data_AF-A0A351SAU5-F1
#
_entry.id   AF-A0A351SAU5-F1
#
_cell.length_a   1.000
_cell.length_b   1.000
_cell.length_c   1.000
_cell.angle_alpha   90.00
_cell.angle_beta   90.00
_cell.angle_gamma   90.00
#
_symmetry.space_group_name_H-M   'P 1'
#
loop_
_entity.id
_entity.type
_entity.pdbx_description
1 polymer ?
#
loop_
_entity_poly.entity_id
_entity_poly.type
_entity_poly.pdbx_seq_one_letter_code
_entity_poly.pdbx_strand_id
1 'polypeptide(L)'
;YASGLVTVGERYNKIIDIWSHANDQVAAAMMDELGTDQVEDADGNVVEQESFNSIYMMADSGARGSAAQIRQLAGMRGLMAKPDGSIIETPITANFREGLNVLQYFISTHGARKGLADTALKTANSGYLTRRLVDVAQDLVITEEDCGTEAGLLMKSIIEGGDVVEPLRERVLGRVTATDVYRPGKDEVVIERGVLLDEKSVDELEAAGVDELLVRSAITCESRYGVCAACYGRDLARGHIINQGEAVGVIAAQSIGEPGTQLTMRTFHIGGAASRSAAASSVEVRAQGSIRLHGVKQIENKNGDAIIVSRSCELSVIDPQGRERERYKVPYGATLSVKEGGEVAAGTVVATWDPHMHPIVTEVAGTVRTIDFVDGVTVSSQTDDITGLTSTVVIDPKMRGSSGKDLRPLVKLVDSEGNDLCYAGTDIPVHYLLPQGAIIGLEDGYTVEAGDVIARIPQESSKTRDITGGLPRVADLFEARKPKESAIMAERSGMISFGKETKGKQRLVITGEGDERYEELIPKWRHINVFEGETVEKGEIIVDGELNPHDILRLLGVEELASYLVNEIQDVYRLQGVRINDKHIEVIIRQMLRKVEITYPGDTRFLRGEQVDRARTLEINEKVVAEGQGPAKFESILLGITKASLVTESFISAASFQETTRVLTEAAVRGAKDDLRGLKENVIVGRLIPAGTGKAYHDNRRRNRKALSAEDLFSTAEPELSEG
;
A
#
# COMPACT_ATOMS: atom_id res chain seq x y z
N TYR A 1 19.65 -20.43 26.19
CA TYR A 1 19.61 -21.64 25.34
C TYR A 1 20.16 -22.86 26.07
N ALA A 2 21.46 -22.92 26.41
CA ALA A 2 21.99 -24.06 27.20
C ALA A 2 21.32 -24.21 28.58
N SER A 3 20.85 -23.10 29.16
CA SER A 3 20.03 -23.03 30.37
C SER A 3 18.52 -23.00 30.13
N GLY A 4 18.04 -23.27 28.91
CA GLY A 4 16.62 -23.47 28.60
C GLY A 4 15.70 -22.28 28.46
N LEU A 5 16.12 -21.10 28.92
CA LEU A 5 15.30 -19.88 28.90
C LEU A 5 14.82 -19.39 27.52
N VAL A 6 15.23 -20.02 26.41
CA VAL A 6 15.00 -19.54 25.03
C VAL A 6 14.94 -20.73 24.07
N THR A 7 13.98 -20.76 23.16
CA THR A 7 13.84 -21.82 22.14
C THR A 7 14.94 -21.75 21.05
N VAL A 8 15.05 -22.77 20.17
CA VAL A 8 16.02 -22.76 19.05
C VAL A 8 15.77 -21.61 18.09
N GLY A 9 14.50 -21.39 17.72
CA GLY A 9 14.11 -20.32 16.80
C GLY A 9 14.33 -18.94 17.40
N GLU A 10 13.94 -18.75 18.66
CA GLU A 10 14.19 -17.51 19.40
C GLU A 10 15.69 -17.25 19.58
N ARG A 11 16.49 -18.28 19.86
CA ARG A 11 17.95 -18.16 19.93
C ARG A 11 18.51 -17.66 18.60
N TYR A 12 18.09 -18.27 17.49
CA TYR A 12 18.53 -17.87 16.15
C TYR A 12 18.21 -16.40 15.87
N ASN A 13 16.96 -15.97 16.13
CA ASN A 13 16.55 -14.58 15.96
C ASN A 13 17.32 -13.62 16.87
N LYS A 14 17.44 -13.94 18.17
CA LYS A 14 18.21 -13.13 19.12
C LYS A 14 19.68 -13.01 18.74
N ILE A 15 20.31 -14.08 18.26
CA ILE A 15 21.70 -14.03 17.80
C ILE A 15 21.85 -13.10 16.59
N ILE A 16 20.93 -13.19 15.62
CA ILE A 16 20.93 -12.29 14.46
C ILE A 16 20.78 -10.84 14.90
N ASP A 17 19.84 -10.56 15.81
CA ASP A 17 19.59 -9.20 16.28
C ASP A 17 20.79 -8.63 17.05
N ILE A 18 21.44 -9.44 17.91
CA ILE A 18 22.67 -9.06 18.61
C ILE A 18 23.78 -8.72 17.62
N TRP A 19 23.97 -9.54 16.58
CA TRP A 19 24.99 -9.28 15.57
C TRP A 19 24.68 -8.08 14.69
N SER A 20 23.40 -7.83 14.38
CA SER A 20 22.99 -6.63 13.65
C SER A 20 23.28 -5.39 14.49
N HIS A 21 22.91 -5.41 15.77
CA HIS A 21 23.18 -4.30 16.68
C HIS A 21 24.68 -4.05 16.88
N ALA A 22 25.48 -5.11 17.06
CA ALA A 22 26.93 -5.00 17.15
C ALA A 22 27.53 -4.39 15.88
N ASN A 23 27.02 -4.78 14.71
CA ASN A 23 27.44 -4.23 13.42
C ASN A 23 27.11 -2.74 13.27
N ASP A 24 25.95 -2.30 13.77
CA ASP A 24 25.55 -0.90 13.73
C ASP A 24 26.34 -0.06 14.74
N GLN A 25 26.64 -0.59 15.93
CA GLN A 25 27.54 0.05 16.90
C GLN A 25 28.95 0.24 16.36
N VAL A 26 29.51 -0.79 15.71
CA VAL A 26 30.83 -0.70 15.06
C VAL A 26 30.79 0.31 13.92
N ALA A 27 29.69 0.37 13.16
CA ALA A 27 29.54 1.35 12.10
C ALA A 27 29.51 2.79 12.61
N ALA A 28 28.78 3.04 13.70
CA ALA A 28 28.69 4.36 14.34
C ALA A 28 30.06 4.79 14.87
N ALA A 29 30.69 3.95 15.70
CA ALA A 29 32.01 4.24 16.26
C ALA A 29 33.08 4.48 15.16
N MET A 30 33.04 3.69 14.09
CA MET A 30 33.93 3.87 12.94
C MET A 30 33.66 5.20 12.22
N MET A 31 32.41 5.58 12.00
CA MET A 31 32.09 6.85 11.33
C MET A 31 32.44 8.06 12.19
N ASP A 32 32.25 7.98 13.51
CA ASP A 32 32.64 9.04 14.44
C ASP A 32 34.16 9.26 14.41
N GLU A 33 34.94 8.19 14.49
CA GLU A 33 36.41 8.28 14.44
C GLU A 33 36.93 8.68 13.04
N LEU A 34 36.26 8.25 11.96
CA LEU A 34 36.66 8.58 10.60
C LEU A 34 36.25 10.00 10.17
N GLY A 35 35.20 10.56 10.78
CA GLY A 35 34.62 11.85 10.40
C GLY A 35 35.33 13.05 11.01
N THR A 36 36.11 12.87 12.08
CA THR A 36 36.82 13.96 12.77
C THR A 36 38.32 13.69 12.85
N ASP A 37 39.13 14.70 12.59
CA ASP A 37 40.58 14.68 12.83
C ASP A 37 40.94 15.72 13.90
N GLN A 38 41.85 15.36 14.81
CA GLN A 38 42.43 16.30 15.77
C GLN A 38 43.61 17.02 15.13
N VAL A 39 43.54 18.35 15.06
CA VAL A 39 44.60 19.21 14.52
C VAL A 39 44.99 20.30 15.50
N GLU A 40 46.25 20.73 15.43
CA GLU A 40 46.71 21.90 16.18
C GLU A 40 46.29 23.18 15.44
N ASP A 41 45.58 24.06 16.14
CA ASP A 41 45.27 25.40 15.65
C ASP A 41 46.52 26.31 15.61
N ALA A 42 46.36 27.52 15.08
CA ALA A 42 47.46 28.49 15.00
C ALA A 42 48.00 28.93 16.37
N ASP A 43 47.23 28.72 17.45
CA ASP A 43 47.55 29.06 18.83
C ASP A 43 48.11 27.86 19.62
N GLY A 44 48.27 26.69 18.97
CA GLY A 44 48.80 25.46 19.56
C GLY A 44 47.79 24.64 20.37
N ASN A 45 46.50 24.93 20.28
CA ASN A 45 45.44 24.13 20.91
C ASN A 45 45.01 23.00 19.97
N VAL A 46 44.70 21.84 20.53
CA VAL A 46 44.12 20.73 19.78
C VAL A 46 42.64 21.00 19.58
N VAL A 47 42.23 21.15 18.32
CA VAL A 47 40.84 21.37 17.90
C VAL A 47 40.41 20.21 17.00
N GLU A 48 39.15 19.78 17.16
CA GLU A 48 38.54 18.82 16.25
C GLU A 48 38.07 19.53 14.99
N GLN A 49 38.51 19.04 13.84
CA GLN A 49 38.04 19.48 12.53
C GLN A 49 37.41 18.29 11.80
N GLU A 50 36.57 18.57 10.79
CA GLU A 50 36.12 17.52 9.86
C GLU A 50 37.33 16.86 9.18
N SER A 51 37.28 15.52 9.11
CA SER A 51 38.36 14.72 8.59
C SER A 51 38.53 14.95 7.09
N PHE A 52 39.78 15.10 6.65
CA PHE A 52 40.14 15.14 5.22
C PHE A 52 40.46 13.74 4.67
N ASN A 53 40.00 12.69 5.35
CA ASN A 53 40.13 11.33 4.85
C ASN A 53 39.42 11.18 3.49
N SER A 54 40.15 10.74 2.46
CA SER A 54 39.60 10.65 1.11
C SER A 54 38.36 9.77 1.00
N ILE A 55 38.24 8.70 1.78
CA ILE A 55 37.08 7.79 1.75
C ILE A 55 35.87 8.47 2.39
N TYR A 56 36.08 9.18 3.52
CA TYR A 56 35.05 9.96 4.18
C TYR A 56 34.55 11.08 3.26
N MET A 57 35.48 11.89 2.71
CA MET A 57 35.14 12.96 1.76
C MET A 57 34.36 12.44 0.54
N MET A 58 34.69 11.25 0.01
CA MET A 58 33.96 10.66 -1.13
C MET A 58 32.52 10.29 -0.80
N ALA A 59 32.25 9.85 0.43
CA ALA A 59 30.90 9.50 0.86
C ALA A 59 30.11 10.72 1.33
N ASP A 60 30.73 11.61 2.09
CA ASP A 60 30.12 12.85 2.60
C ASP A 60 29.73 13.80 1.46
N SER A 61 30.63 14.00 0.49
CA SER A 61 30.32 14.78 -0.73
C SER A 61 29.25 14.16 -1.62
N GLY A 62 28.83 12.91 -1.36
CA GLY A 62 27.90 12.15 -2.21
C GLY A 62 28.48 11.76 -3.57
N ALA A 63 29.78 11.96 -3.81
CA ALA A 63 30.42 11.67 -5.10
C ALA A 63 30.34 10.18 -5.44
N ARG A 64 30.79 9.31 -4.52
CA ARG A 64 30.65 7.85 -4.61
C ARG A 64 31.04 7.21 -3.28
N GLY A 65 30.12 6.44 -2.72
CA GLY A 65 30.34 5.81 -1.43
C GLY A 65 29.06 5.85 -0.62
N SER A 66 28.89 4.92 0.30
CA SER A 66 27.87 5.04 1.34
C SER A 66 28.47 4.57 2.66
N ALA A 67 27.89 5.01 3.79
CA ALA A 67 28.30 4.53 5.11
C ALA A 67 28.32 2.99 5.18
N ALA A 68 27.38 2.32 4.53
CA ALA A 68 27.36 0.86 4.43
C ALA A 68 28.56 0.27 3.67
N GLN A 69 29.09 0.95 2.64
CA GLN A 69 30.29 0.53 1.93
C GLN A 69 31.55 0.81 2.75
N ILE A 70 31.64 1.98 3.40
CA ILE A 70 32.76 2.32 4.30
C ILE A 70 32.83 1.31 5.45
N ARG A 71 31.68 0.93 6.02
CA ARG A 71 31.58 -0.08 7.06
C ARG A 71 32.23 -1.40 6.65
N GLN A 72 32.03 -1.86 5.42
CA GLN A 72 32.68 -3.09 4.95
C GLN A 72 34.20 -2.93 4.75
N LEU A 73 34.68 -1.71 4.50
CA LEU A 73 36.10 -1.41 4.31
C LEU A 73 36.87 -1.31 5.64
N ALA A 74 36.30 -0.65 6.64
CA ALA A 74 37.01 -0.26 7.87
C ALA A 74 36.37 -0.74 9.17
N GLY A 75 35.09 -1.12 9.18
CA GLY A 75 34.37 -1.59 10.36
C GLY A 75 34.29 -3.11 10.41
N MET A 76 33.10 -3.65 10.18
CA MET A 76 32.88 -5.08 9.99
C MET A 76 31.94 -5.33 8.82
N ARG A 77 32.10 -6.46 8.12
CA ARG A 77 31.24 -6.76 6.97
C ARG A 77 29.84 -7.23 7.38
N GLY A 78 29.71 -7.89 8.53
CA GLY A 78 28.43 -8.25 9.14
C GLY A 78 27.81 -9.56 8.64
N LEU A 79 26.47 -9.64 8.70
CA LEU A 79 25.69 -10.84 8.43
C LEU A 79 25.41 -11.03 6.93
N MET A 80 25.48 -12.27 6.45
CA MET A 80 25.26 -12.61 5.04
C MET A 80 23.99 -13.43 4.84
N ALA A 81 23.32 -13.23 3.70
CA ALA A 81 22.16 -14.04 3.30
C ALA A 81 22.57 -15.31 2.54
N LYS A 82 21.88 -16.42 2.82
CA LYS A 82 21.95 -17.66 2.04
C LYS A 82 21.18 -17.54 0.71
N PRO A 83 21.38 -18.47 -0.24
CA PRO A 83 20.61 -18.50 -1.47
C PRO A 83 19.10 -18.63 -1.28
N ASP A 84 18.63 -19.22 -0.18
CA ASP A 84 17.21 -19.30 0.18
C ASP A 84 16.64 -17.98 0.75
N GLY A 85 17.49 -17.00 1.09
CA GLY A 85 17.12 -15.72 1.69
C GLY A 85 17.23 -15.67 3.22
N SER A 86 17.46 -16.80 3.89
CA SER A 86 17.71 -16.83 5.34
C SER A 86 19.07 -16.23 5.68
N ILE A 87 19.21 -15.66 6.88
CA ILE A 87 20.47 -15.05 7.33
C ILE A 87 21.36 -16.13 7.94
N ILE A 88 22.67 -16.06 7.67
CA ILE A 88 23.64 -16.97 8.29
C ILE A 88 23.97 -16.44 9.69
N GLU A 89 23.81 -17.27 10.72
CA GLU A 89 24.05 -16.88 12.12
C GLU A 89 25.52 -16.51 12.41
N THR A 90 26.46 -16.99 11.60
CA THR A 90 27.89 -16.70 11.70
C THR A 90 28.24 -15.44 10.91
N PRO A 91 28.53 -14.30 11.57
CA PRO A 91 28.88 -13.06 10.87
C PRO A 91 30.31 -13.06 10.35
N ILE A 92 30.60 -12.14 9.44
CA ILE A 92 31.96 -11.78 9.05
C ILE A 92 32.38 -10.57 9.91
N THR A 93 33.13 -10.85 10.98
CA THR A 93 33.65 -9.82 11.89
C THR A 93 34.78 -9.00 11.28
N ALA A 94 35.50 -9.56 10.30
CA ALA A 94 36.59 -8.88 9.61
C ALA A 94 36.08 -7.87 8.57
N ASN A 95 36.91 -6.89 8.24
CA ASN A 95 36.71 -5.96 7.13
C ASN A 95 37.68 -6.21 5.97
N PHE A 96 37.53 -5.46 4.88
CA PHE A 96 38.41 -5.61 3.71
C PHE A 96 39.86 -5.18 3.96
N ARG A 97 40.12 -4.27 4.90
CA ARG A 97 41.47 -3.86 5.28
C ARG A 97 42.22 -4.97 6.03
N GLU A 98 41.52 -5.69 6.91
CA GLU A 98 42.05 -6.84 7.65
C GLU A 98 42.19 -8.10 6.79
N GLY A 99 41.34 -8.21 5.77
CA GLY A 99 41.27 -9.37 4.89
C GLY A 99 40.29 -10.44 5.38
N LEU A 100 39.84 -11.28 4.46
CA LEU A 100 38.87 -12.35 4.74
C LEU A 100 39.54 -13.71 4.74
N ASN A 101 39.24 -14.55 5.72
CA ASN A 101 39.66 -15.94 5.70
C ASN A 101 38.85 -16.76 4.66
N VAL A 102 39.30 -17.97 4.33
CA VAL A 102 38.70 -18.80 3.29
C VAL A 102 37.21 -19.06 3.55
N LEU A 103 36.81 -19.30 4.81
CA LEU A 103 35.42 -19.57 5.16
C LEU A 103 34.54 -18.32 5.03
N GLN A 104 34.99 -17.17 5.54
CA GLN A 104 34.29 -15.90 5.42
C GLN A 104 34.12 -15.49 3.96
N TYR A 105 35.18 -15.64 3.15
CA TYR A 105 35.12 -15.40 1.72
C TYR A 105 34.10 -16.32 1.05
N PHE A 106 34.16 -17.63 1.30
CA PHE A 106 33.23 -18.61 0.75
C PHE A 106 31.76 -18.32 1.12
N ILE A 107 31.50 -17.96 2.38
CA ILE A 107 30.16 -17.55 2.84
C ILE A 107 29.67 -16.33 2.04
N SER A 108 30.52 -15.30 1.86
CA SER A 108 30.16 -14.11 1.09
C SER A 108 29.87 -14.38 -0.39
N THR A 109 30.48 -15.43 -0.98
CA THR A 109 30.27 -15.75 -2.40
C THR A 109 28.83 -16.18 -2.72
N HIS A 110 28.11 -16.77 -1.77
CA HIS A 110 26.73 -17.22 -1.99
C HIS A 110 25.79 -16.03 -2.22
N GLY A 111 25.86 -15.03 -1.33
CA GLY A 111 25.10 -13.79 -1.45
C GLY A 111 25.47 -13.00 -2.70
N ALA A 112 26.77 -12.89 -3.00
CA ALA A 112 27.26 -12.21 -4.20
C ALA A 112 26.79 -12.89 -5.51
N ARG A 113 26.88 -14.22 -5.61
CA ARG A 113 26.43 -14.97 -6.78
C ARG A 113 24.93 -14.86 -6.98
N LYS A 114 24.14 -14.97 -5.89
CA LYS A 114 22.69 -14.78 -5.96
C LYS A 114 22.35 -13.37 -6.44
N GLY A 115 23.00 -12.33 -5.90
CA GLY A 115 22.77 -10.95 -6.33
C GLY A 115 23.05 -10.73 -7.82
N LEU A 116 24.16 -11.27 -8.34
CA LEU A 116 24.50 -11.19 -9.76
C LEU A 116 23.51 -11.96 -10.65
N ALA A 117 23.12 -13.17 -10.25
CA ALA A 117 22.15 -13.97 -10.99
C ALA A 117 20.76 -13.30 -11.02
N ASP A 118 20.31 -12.78 -9.87
CA ASP A 118 19.05 -12.05 -9.75
C ASP A 118 19.05 -10.78 -10.61
N THR A 119 20.16 -10.02 -10.61
CA THR A 119 20.32 -8.84 -11.48
C THR A 119 20.13 -9.23 -12.95
N ALA A 120 20.81 -10.29 -13.40
CA ALA A 120 20.75 -10.73 -14.79
C ALA A 120 19.35 -11.22 -15.20
N LEU A 121 18.63 -11.92 -14.32
CA LEU A 121 17.30 -12.47 -14.62
C LEU A 121 16.17 -11.44 -14.46
N LYS A 122 16.20 -10.64 -13.39
CA LYS A 122 15.10 -9.71 -13.06
C LYS A 122 15.07 -8.47 -13.96
N THR A 123 16.19 -8.10 -14.58
CA THR A 123 16.23 -7.02 -15.58
C THR A 123 15.25 -7.27 -16.73
N ALA A 124 15.13 -8.52 -17.19
CA ALA A 124 14.20 -8.88 -18.26
C ALA A 124 12.73 -8.67 -17.85
N ASN A 125 12.39 -8.98 -16.59
CA ASN A 125 11.03 -8.77 -16.06
C ASN A 125 10.68 -7.28 -16.02
N SER A 126 11.65 -6.42 -15.66
CA SER A 126 11.46 -4.98 -15.66
C SER A 126 11.25 -4.40 -17.05
N GLY A 127 12.13 -4.72 -18.00
CA GLY A 127 11.97 -4.27 -19.38
C GLY A 127 10.64 -4.74 -19.99
N TYR A 128 10.20 -5.94 -19.63
CA TYR A 128 8.91 -6.47 -20.05
C TYR A 128 7.72 -5.73 -19.41
N LEU A 129 7.80 -5.38 -18.11
CA LEU A 129 6.79 -4.54 -17.45
C LEU A 129 6.72 -3.16 -18.11
N THR A 130 7.86 -2.50 -18.37
CA THR A 130 7.91 -1.21 -19.06
C THR A 130 7.24 -1.27 -20.42
N ARG A 131 7.50 -2.34 -21.20
CA ARG A 131 6.82 -2.56 -22.48
C ARG A 131 5.31 -2.64 -22.31
N ARG A 132 4.81 -3.43 -21.33
CA ARG A 132 3.36 -3.54 -21.05
C ARG A 132 2.74 -2.21 -20.63
N LEU A 133 3.43 -1.42 -19.80
CA LEU A 133 2.98 -0.10 -19.38
C LEU A 133 2.87 0.86 -20.58
N VAL A 134 3.84 0.86 -21.50
CA VAL A 134 3.76 1.68 -22.71
C VAL A 134 2.60 1.21 -23.59
N ASP A 135 2.42 -0.10 -23.77
CA ASP A 135 1.36 -0.64 -24.63
C ASP A 135 -0.05 -0.27 -24.14
N VAL A 136 -0.27 -0.19 -22.82
CA VAL A 136 -1.57 0.23 -22.27
C VAL A 136 -1.74 1.75 -22.25
N ALA A 137 -0.67 2.53 -22.06
CA ALA A 137 -0.75 3.97 -21.82
C ALA A 137 -0.50 4.84 -23.05
N GLN A 138 0.09 4.30 -24.13
CA GLN A 138 0.52 5.08 -25.30
C GLN A 138 -0.54 6.01 -25.91
N ASP A 139 -1.83 5.64 -25.85
CA ASP A 139 -2.92 6.40 -26.47
C ASP A 139 -3.30 7.66 -25.66
N LEU A 140 -2.72 7.83 -24.48
CA LEU A 140 -3.06 8.92 -23.57
C LEU A 140 -2.16 10.14 -23.83
N VAL A 141 -2.77 11.15 -24.45
CA VAL A 141 -2.17 12.42 -24.88
C VAL A 141 -2.96 13.58 -24.26
N ILE A 142 -2.31 14.72 -24.03
CA ILE A 142 -3.02 15.95 -23.63
C ILE A 142 -3.84 16.51 -24.80
N THR A 143 -5.16 16.40 -24.71
CA THR A 143 -6.07 16.74 -25.82
C THR A 143 -6.67 18.14 -25.69
N GLU A 144 -7.01 18.56 -24.49
CA GLU A 144 -7.66 19.84 -24.19
C GLU A 144 -7.00 20.54 -22.98
N GLU A 145 -7.33 21.81 -22.75
CA GLU A 145 -6.79 22.58 -21.61
C GLU A 145 -7.49 22.22 -20.30
N ASP A 146 -8.82 22.23 -20.29
CA ASP A 146 -9.62 21.95 -19.11
C ASP A 146 -10.86 21.13 -19.49
N CYS A 147 -11.14 20.07 -18.72
CA CYS A 147 -12.34 19.25 -18.87
C CYS A 147 -13.51 19.73 -17.98
N GLY A 148 -13.32 20.75 -17.14
CA GLY A 148 -14.35 21.34 -16.27
C GLY A 148 -14.68 20.56 -14.98
N THR A 149 -14.04 19.41 -14.74
CA THR A 149 -14.37 18.58 -13.57
C THR A 149 -14.07 19.28 -12.23
N GLU A 150 -14.98 19.08 -11.28
CA GLU A 150 -14.84 19.46 -9.87
C GLU A 150 -14.31 18.30 -9.01
N ALA A 151 -14.33 17.08 -9.55
CA ALA A 151 -13.86 15.91 -8.85
C ALA A 151 -12.32 15.88 -8.80
N GLY A 152 -11.78 15.53 -7.63
CA GLY A 152 -10.35 15.42 -7.39
C GLY A 152 -10.02 14.22 -6.51
N LEU A 153 -8.72 14.06 -6.24
CA LEU A 153 -8.24 13.13 -5.24
C LEU A 153 -7.81 13.92 -4.01
N LEU A 154 -8.19 13.43 -2.82
CA LEU A 154 -7.76 14.02 -1.56
C LEU A 154 -6.29 13.64 -1.32
N MET A 155 -5.42 14.64 -1.34
CA MET A 155 -3.99 14.48 -1.05
C MET A 155 -3.70 14.92 0.37
N LYS A 156 -2.99 14.05 1.10
CA LYS A 156 -2.53 14.28 2.47
C LYS A 156 -1.04 13.95 2.60
N SER A 157 -0.36 14.52 3.58
CA SER A 157 0.99 14.08 3.94
C SER A 157 0.98 12.61 4.34
N ILE A 158 2.02 11.88 3.95
CA ILE A 158 2.18 10.47 4.36
C ILE A 158 3.02 10.46 5.62
N ILE A 159 2.38 10.10 6.72
CA ILE A 159 2.98 10.03 8.05
C ILE A 159 3.02 8.55 8.44
N GLU A 160 4.21 8.01 8.68
CA GLU A 160 4.39 6.64 9.13
C GLU A 160 5.26 6.62 10.40
N GLY A 161 4.70 6.12 11.50
CA GLY A 161 5.46 5.96 12.75
C GLY A 161 6.07 7.28 13.23
N GLY A 162 5.33 8.38 13.08
CA GLY A 162 5.75 9.73 13.48
C GLY A 162 6.74 10.43 12.56
N ASP A 163 7.26 9.75 11.55
CA ASP A 163 8.03 10.40 10.49
C ASP A 163 7.11 10.82 9.34
N VAL A 164 7.23 12.08 8.93
CA VAL A 164 6.66 12.55 7.67
C VAL A 164 7.53 11.98 6.56
N VAL A 165 7.14 10.79 6.06
CA VAL A 165 7.81 10.11 4.95
C VAL A 165 7.76 10.96 3.70
N GLU A 166 6.60 11.57 3.44
CA GLU A 166 6.42 12.46 2.31
C GLU A 166 5.51 13.64 2.69
N PRO A 167 6.05 14.86 2.69
CA PRO A 167 5.28 16.04 3.07
C PRO A 167 4.30 16.44 1.97
N LEU A 168 3.25 17.16 2.35
CA LEU A 168 2.20 17.59 1.43
C LEU A 168 2.77 18.39 0.25
N ARG A 169 3.78 19.24 0.51
CA ARG A 169 4.48 20.06 -0.48
C ARG A 169 4.97 19.27 -1.69
N GLU A 170 5.58 18.09 -1.48
CA GLU A 170 6.19 17.31 -2.55
C GLU A 170 5.12 16.62 -3.40
N ARG A 171 4.03 16.18 -2.76
CA ARG A 171 2.92 15.48 -3.44
C ARG A 171 2.09 16.40 -4.33
N VAL A 172 1.87 17.64 -3.88
CA VAL A 172 0.97 18.58 -4.56
C VAL A 172 1.67 19.53 -5.53
N LEU A 173 3.00 19.65 -5.46
CA LEU A 173 3.77 20.49 -6.36
C LEU A 173 3.48 20.15 -7.83
N GLY A 174 3.11 21.18 -8.60
CA GLY A 174 2.79 21.05 -10.01
C GLY A 174 1.47 20.33 -10.29
N ARG A 175 0.55 20.27 -9.32
CA ARG A 175 -0.86 19.88 -9.51
C ARG A 175 -1.77 21.10 -9.52
N VAL A 176 -3.03 20.89 -9.86
CA VAL A 176 -4.06 21.94 -9.89
C VAL A 176 -5.11 21.67 -8.82
N THR A 177 -5.54 22.70 -8.09
CA THR A 177 -6.60 22.60 -7.07
C THR A 177 -7.96 22.27 -7.70
N ALA A 178 -8.70 21.32 -7.12
CA ALA A 178 -10.04 20.97 -7.56
C ALA A 178 -11.12 21.85 -6.93
N THR A 179 -10.90 22.27 -5.69
CA THR A 179 -11.77 23.17 -4.89
C THR A 179 -10.95 24.29 -4.27
N ASP A 180 -11.62 25.33 -3.78
CA ASP A 180 -10.98 26.40 -3.00
C ASP A 180 -10.40 25.82 -1.72
N VAL A 181 -9.16 26.19 -1.39
CA VAL A 181 -8.44 25.75 -0.21
C VAL A 181 -8.56 26.82 0.87
N TYR A 182 -9.14 26.45 2.01
CA TYR A 182 -9.36 27.34 3.14
C TYR A 182 -8.28 27.15 4.21
N ARG A 183 -7.99 28.23 4.95
CA ARG A 183 -7.11 28.15 6.11
C ARG A 183 -7.81 27.36 7.23
N PRO A 184 -7.14 26.40 7.90
CA PRO A 184 -7.75 25.66 8.99
C PRO A 184 -8.30 26.59 10.09
N GLY A 185 -9.57 26.43 10.43
CA GLY A 185 -10.25 27.22 11.46
C GLY A 185 -10.70 28.64 11.06
N LYS A 186 -10.56 29.05 9.79
CA LYS A 186 -11.05 30.35 9.27
C LYS A 186 -11.68 30.19 7.87
N ASP A 187 -12.71 30.97 7.56
CA ASP A 187 -13.30 31.07 6.20
C ASP A 187 -12.46 31.93 5.23
N GLU A 188 -11.15 31.96 5.40
CA GLU A 188 -10.23 32.69 4.52
C GLU A 188 -9.68 31.74 3.46
N VAL A 189 -9.93 32.05 2.19
CA VAL A 189 -9.38 31.28 1.05
C VAL A 189 -7.90 31.58 0.92
N VAL A 190 -7.07 30.53 0.95
CA VAL A 190 -5.62 30.61 0.74
C VAL A 190 -5.32 30.49 -0.76
N ILE A 191 -5.90 29.49 -1.42
CA ILE A 191 -5.72 29.23 -2.85
C ILE A 191 -7.08 28.96 -3.49
N GLU A 192 -7.37 29.69 -4.55
CA GLU A 192 -8.59 29.49 -5.34
C GLU A 192 -8.56 28.18 -6.14
N ARG A 193 -9.75 27.69 -6.52
CA ARG A 193 -9.92 26.55 -7.41
C ARG A 193 -9.24 26.80 -8.77
N GLY A 194 -8.67 25.74 -9.35
CA GLY A 194 -8.11 25.76 -10.69
C GLY A 194 -6.72 26.39 -10.78
N VAL A 195 -6.12 26.75 -9.65
CA VAL A 195 -4.76 27.30 -9.59
C VAL A 195 -3.73 26.18 -9.68
N LEU A 196 -2.72 26.37 -10.53
CA LEU A 196 -1.55 25.51 -10.60
C LEU A 196 -0.63 25.79 -9.41
N LEU A 197 -0.36 24.77 -8.61
CA LEU A 197 0.49 24.86 -7.43
C LEU A 197 1.97 24.92 -7.85
N ASP A 198 2.54 26.12 -7.76
CA ASP A 198 3.97 26.38 -7.89
C ASP A 198 4.68 26.36 -6.52
N GLU A 199 5.99 26.55 -6.51
CA GLU A 199 6.78 26.54 -5.27
C GLU A 199 6.28 27.59 -4.26
N LYS A 200 5.83 28.76 -4.72
CA LYS A 200 5.30 29.83 -3.86
C LYS A 200 3.95 29.48 -3.26
N SER A 201 3.04 28.96 -4.09
CA SER A 201 1.71 28.50 -3.67
C SER A 201 1.85 27.43 -2.60
N VAL A 202 2.83 26.54 -2.76
CA VAL A 202 3.11 25.48 -1.78
C VAL A 202 3.69 26.04 -0.48
N ASP A 203 4.59 27.03 -0.54
CA ASP A 203 5.08 27.72 0.67
C ASP A 203 3.93 28.46 1.40
N GLU A 204 2.97 29.03 0.66
CA GLU A 204 1.76 29.64 1.22
C GLU A 204 0.84 28.60 1.90
N LEU A 205 0.69 27.40 1.31
CA LEU A 205 -0.05 26.29 1.93
C LEU A 205 0.60 25.82 3.24
N GLU A 206 1.94 25.68 3.26
CA GLU A 206 2.67 25.30 4.46
C GLU A 206 2.58 26.39 5.54
N ALA A 207 2.71 27.66 5.17
CA ALA A 207 2.57 28.79 6.09
C ALA A 207 1.13 28.92 6.63
N ALA A 208 0.13 28.58 5.83
CA ALA A 208 -1.26 28.51 6.25
C ALA A 208 -1.58 27.28 7.11
N GLY A 209 -0.69 26.28 7.15
CA GLY A 209 -0.85 25.06 7.93
C GLY A 209 -1.90 24.10 7.36
N VAL A 210 -2.06 24.06 6.03
CA VAL A 210 -3.00 23.15 5.37
C VAL A 210 -2.43 21.72 5.35
N ASP A 211 -3.17 20.76 5.89
CA ASP A 211 -2.72 19.36 6.02
C ASP A 211 -3.27 18.44 4.90
N GLU A 212 -4.38 18.81 4.27
CA GLU A 212 -5.00 18.09 3.16
C GLU A 212 -5.54 19.06 2.10
N LEU A 213 -5.53 18.63 0.84
CA LEU A 213 -6.21 19.35 -0.24
C LEU A 213 -6.75 18.42 -1.31
N LEU A 214 -7.86 18.85 -1.94
CA LEU A 214 -8.42 18.19 -3.09
C LEU A 214 -7.74 18.69 -4.37
N VAL A 215 -7.02 17.81 -5.05
CA VAL A 215 -6.32 18.11 -6.30
C VAL A 215 -6.95 17.42 -7.48
N ARG A 216 -6.86 18.04 -8.65
CA ARG A 216 -7.26 17.39 -9.90
C ARG A 216 -6.29 16.25 -10.22
N SER A 217 -6.83 15.19 -10.82
CA SER A 217 -6.08 13.99 -11.18
C SER A 217 -6.41 13.53 -12.60
N ALA A 218 -5.48 12.81 -13.22
CA ALA A 218 -5.74 12.09 -14.46
C ALA A 218 -6.90 11.08 -14.30
N ILE A 219 -7.16 10.54 -13.09
CA ILE A 219 -8.22 9.56 -12.86
C ILE A 219 -9.60 10.20 -12.93
N THR A 220 -9.80 11.34 -12.25
CA THR A 220 -11.08 12.08 -12.21
C THR A 220 -11.36 12.88 -13.48
N CYS A 221 -10.39 12.94 -14.41
CA CYS A 221 -10.53 13.67 -15.67
C CYS A 221 -11.71 13.17 -16.52
N GLU A 222 -12.56 14.09 -16.95
CA GLU A 222 -13.78 13.80 -17.72
C GLU A 222 -13.57 13.80 -19.24
N SER A 223 -12.37 14.18 -19.71
CA SER A 223 -11.99 14.10 -21.12
C SER A 223 -12.25 12.70 -21.68
N ARG A 224 -13.03 12.62 -22.77
CA ARG A 224 -13.43 11.36 -23.42
C ARG A 224 -12.23 10.59 -23.95
N TYR A 225 -11.37 11.28 -24.68
CA TYR A 225 -10.14 10.73 -25.27
C TYR A 225 -8.97 11.60 -24.82
N GLY A 226 -7.97 10.96 -24.21
CA GLY A 226 -6.83 11.65 -23.60
C GLY A 226 -7.15 12.19 -22.20
N VAL A 227 -6.39 13.21 -21.81
CA VAL A 227 -6.49 13.91 -20.52
C VAL A 227 -6.35 15.42 -20.76
N CYS A 228 -6.99 16.25 -19.96
CA CYS A 228 -6.83 17.69 -20.04
C CYS A 228 -5.56 18.18 -19.33
N ALA A 229 -5.03 19.33 -19.75
CA ALA A 229 -3.81 19.89 -19.16
C ALA A 229 -3.99 20.20 -17.66
N ALA A 230 -5.15 20.69 -17.24
CA ALA A 230 -5.44 21.01 -15.85
C ALA A 230 -5.47 19.79 -14.92
N CYS A 231 -5.97 18.64 -15.38
CA CYS A 231 -5.97 17.40 -14.60
C CYS A 231 -4.58 16.77 -14.44
N TYR A 232 -3.65 17.05 -15.36
CA TYR A 232 -2.27 16.59 -15.28
C TYR A 232 -1.34 17.58 -14.55
N GLY A 233 -1.60 18.88 -14.74
CA GLY A 233 -0.85 19.99 -14.18
C GLY A 233 0.46 20.29 -14.92
N ARG A 234 1.55 20.36 -14.15
CA ARG A 234 2.89 20.74 -14.62
C ARG A 234 3.61 19.57 -15.30
N ASP A 235 4.29 19.87 -16.41
CA ASP A 235 5.32 19.03 -16.99
C ASP A 235 6.58 19.07 -16.10
N LEU A 236 6.91 17.93 -15.51
CA LEU A 236 8.04 17.81 -14.56
C LEU A 236 9.40 17.92 -15.24
N ALA A 237 9.49 17.72 -16.56
CA ALA A 237 10.76 17.82 -17.29
C ALA A 237 11.08 19.26 -17.71
N ARG A 238 10.06 20.06 -18.04
CA ARG A 238 10.22 21.43 -18.56
C ARG A 238 9.81 22.53 -17.58
N GLY A 239 9.05 22.18 -16.54
CA GLY A 239 8.69 23.10 -15.46
C GLY A 239 7.59 24.10 -15.77
N HIS A 240 6.87 23.96 -16.90
CA HIS A 240 5.67 24.76 -17.21
C HIS A 240 4.40 23.89 -17.19
N ILE A 241 3.22 24.51 -17.28
CA ILE A 241 1.97 23.74 -17.46
C ILE A 241 2.08 22.85 -18.70
N ILE A 242 1.55 21.64 -18.64
CA ILE A 242 1.78 20.69 -19.72
C ILE A 242 1.20 21.16 -21.05
N ASN A 243 1.97 21.01 -22.13
CA ASN A 243 1.57 21.42 -23.45
C ASN A 243 0.50 20.48 -24.02
N GLN A 244 -0.43 21.06 -24.77
CA GLN A 244 -1.34 20.30 -25.60
C GLN A 244 -0.56 19.43 -26.61
N GLY A 245 -0.89 18.14 -26.66
CA GLY A 245 -0.25 17.17 -27.53
C GLY A 245 0.88 16.37 -26.90
N GLU A 246 1.26 16.66 -25.65
CA GLU A 246 2.28 15.86 -24.97
C GLU A 246 1.78 14.43 -24.69
N ALA A 247 2.61 13.43 -24.99
CA ALA A 247 2.28 12.01 -24.85
C ALA A 247 2.52 11.51 -23.42
N VAL A 248 1.72 12.02 -22.47
CA VAL A 248 1.88 11.75 -21.03
C VAL A 248 1.78 10.28 -20.66
N GLY A 249 1.06 9.46 -21.43
CA GLY A 249 0.99 8.02 -21.19
C GLY A 249 2.32 7.31 -21.38
N VAL A 250 3.07 7.66 -22.44
CA VAL A 250 4.41 7.12 -22.69
C VAL A 250 5.40 7.63 -21.63
N ILE A 251 5.31 8.91 -21.28
CA ILE A 251 6.15 9.52 -20.23
C ILE A 251 5.92 8.79 -18.90
N ALA A 252 4.66 8.60 -18.50
CA ALA A 252 4.32 7.89 -17.26
C ALA A 252 4.85 6.45 -17.24
N ALA A 253 4.69 5.71 -18.32
CA ALA A 253 5.21 4.35 -18.42
C ALA A 253 6.75 4.30 -18.30
N GLN A 254 7.47 5.26 -18.89
CA GLN A 254 8.93 5.37 -18.78
C GLN A 254 9.38 5.78 -17.38
N SER A 255 8.71 6.76 -16.78
CA SER A 255 8.97 7.25 -15.42
C SER A 255 8.79 6.18 -14.34
N ILE A 256 8.00 5.13 -14.63
CA ILE A 256 7.85 3.96 -13.75
C ILE A 256 8.86 2.87 -14.14
N GLY A 257 8.97 2.57 -15.44
CA GLY A 257 9.74 1.42 -15.93
C GLY A 257 11.26 1.56 -15.90
N GLU A 258 11.80 2.76 -16.17
CA GLU A 258 13.24 3.00 -16.11
C GLU A 258 13.76 2.86 -14.67
N PRO A 259 13.16 3.53 -13.66
CA PRO A 259 13.58 3.33 -12.28
C PRO A 259 13.32 1.92 -11.79
N GLY A 260 12.23 1.27 -12.23
CA GLY A 260 11.96 -0.14 -11.91
C GLY A 260 13.09 -1.08 -12.36
N THR A 261 13.75 -0.77 -13.48
CA THR A 261 14.92 -1.51 -13.97
C THR A 261 16.13 -1.21 -13.11
N GLN A 262 16.30 0.05 -12.72
CA GLN A 262 17.34 0.46 -11.79
C GLN A 262 17.20 -0.21 -10.42
N LEU A 263 15.97 -0.42 -9.91
CA LEU A 263 15.72 -1.17 -8.67
C LEU A 263 16.31 -2.57 -8.75
N THR A 264 16.01 -3.29 -9.84
CA THR A 264 16.54 -4.65 -10.04
C THR A 264 18.05 -4.72 -10.17
N MET A 265 18.71 -3.61 -10.50
CA MET A 265 20.17 -3.52 -10.53
C MET A 265 20.74 -3.10 -9.17
N ARG A 266 20.27 -2.01 -8.55
CA ARG A 266 20.87 -1.43 -7.33
C ARG A 266 20.70 -2.30 -6.08
N THR A 267 19.51 -2.88 -5.85
CA THR A 267 19.20 -3.64 -4.62
C THR A 267 20.13 -4.86 -4.44
N PHE A 268 20.62 -5.43 -5.54
CA PHE A 268 21.37 -6.68 -5.52
C PHE A 268 22.90 -6.50 -5.56
N HIS A 269 23.39 -5.25 -5.63
CA HIS A 269 24.83 -4.93 -5.62
C HIS A 269 25.42 -4.81 -4.21
N ILE A 270 24.60 -4.90 -3.16
CA ILE A 270 25.05 -4.85 -1.75
C ILE A 270 25.74 -6.17 -1.33
N GLY A 271 25.91 -7.12 -2.25
CA GLY A 271 26.85 -8.25 -2.10
C GLY A 271 26.44 -9.27 -1.05
N GLY A 272 25.14 -9.39 -0.76
CA GLY A 272 24.60 -10.34 0.21
C GLY A 272 24.68 -9.91 1.67
N ALA A 273 25.16 -8.70 1.97
CA ALA A 273 25.11 -8.15 3.33
C ALA A 273 23.65 -7.86 3.70
N ALA A 274 23.15 -8.53 4.74
CA ALA A 274 21.81 -8.34 5.26
C ALA A 274 21.87 -7.34 6.43
N SER A 275 21.14 -6.24 6.33
CA SER A 275 20.81 -5.38 7.46
C SER A 275 19.34 -5.61 7.81
N ARG A 276 19.07 -6.06 9.04
CA ARG A 276 17.71 -6.17 9.57
C ARG A 276 17.51 -5.01 10.53
N SER A 277 16.50 -4.17 10.29
CA SER A 277 16.07 -3.19 11.28
C SER A 277 15.45 -3.92 12.47
N ALA A 278 15.79 -3.53 13.70
CA ALA A 278 15.19 -4.10 14.91
C ALA A 278 13.67 -3.91 14.89
N ALA A 279 12.92 -4.90 15.39
CA ALA A 279 11.47 -4.78 15.49
C ALA A 279 11.11 -3.70 16.53
N ALA A 280 10.24 -2.75 16.14
CA ALA A 280 9.80 -1.68 17.02
C ALA A 280 8.95 -2.24 18.18
N SER A 281 9.35 -1.92 19.42
CA SER A 281 8.70 -2.34 20.67
C SER A 281 8.08 -1.18 21.43
N SER A 282 8.21 0.05 20.92
CA SER A 282 7.69 1.25 21.56
C SER A 282 7.47 2.38 20.54
N VAL A 283 6.63 3.34 20.93
CA VAL A 283 6.49 4.64 20.25
C VAL A 283 7.17 5.70 21.10
N GLU A 284 8.16 6.36 20.53
CA GLU A 284 8.82 7.53 21.09
C GLU A 284 8.44 8.76 20.24
N VAL A 285 7.91 9.78 20.92
CA VAL A 285 7.47 11.04 20.29
C VAL A 285 8.69 11.91 19.98
N ARG A 286 8.74 12.52 18.80
CA ARG A 286 9.90 13.33 18.38
C ARG A 286 9.70 14.84 18.57
N ALA A 287 8.46 15.29 18.61
CA ALA A 287 8.09 16.69 18.74
C ALA A 287 7.27 16.94 20.00
N GLN A 288 7.47 18.12 20.61
CA GLN A 288 6.61 18.54 21.70
C GLN A 288 5.17 18.77 21.20
N GLY A 289 4.19 18.27 21.95
CA GLY A 289 2.78 18.42 21.61
C GLY A 289 1.86 17.78 22.65
N SER A 290 0.58 17.69 22.31
CA SER A 290 -0.45 16.99 23.08
C SER A 290 -0.90 15.72 22.36
N ILE A 291 -1.15 14.65 23.09
CA ILE A 291 -1.59 13.39 22.48
C ILE A 291 -3.10 13.44 22.21
N ARG A 292 -3.51 13.05 20.99
CA ARG A 292 -4.89 12.73 20.65
C ARG A 292 -4.98 11.29 20.18
N LEU A 293 -5.95 10.56 20.71
CA LEU A 293 -6.20 9.17 20.35
C LEU A 293 -7.43 9.12 19.43
N HIS A 294 -7.30 8.43 18.30
CA HIS A 294 -8.39 8.22 17.33
C HIS A 294 -8.88 6.77 17.41
N GLY A 295 -10.20 6.58 17.43
CA GLY A 295 -10.80 5.24 17.46
C GLY A 295 -10.39 4.41 18.67
N VAL A 296 -10.17 5.06 19.83
CA VAL A 296 -9.63 4.37 21.02
C VAL A 296 -10.73 3.79 21.90
N LYS A 297 -10.51 2.55 22.28
CA LYS A 297 -11.14 1.94 23.45
C LYS A 297 -9.99 1.48 24.35
N GLN A 298 -9.94 1.97 25.58
CA GLN A 298 -8.86 1.69 26.52
C GLN A 298 -9.40 1.22 27.86
N ILE A 299 -8.59 0.43 28.58
CA ILE A 299 -8.92 -0.15 29.88
C ILE A 299 -7.74 0.06 30.81
N GLU A 300 -7.99 0.41 32.06
CA GLU A 300 -6.94 0.52 33.07
C GLU A 300 -6.69 -0.85 33.72
N ASN A 301 -5.42 -1.28 33.75
CA ASN A 301 -5.01 -2.49 34.44
C ASN A 301 -4.80 -2.22 35.95
N LYS A 302 -4.63 -3.28 36.76
CA LYS A 302 -4.33 -3.25 38.19
C LYS A 302 -3.18 -2.32 38.59
N ASN A 303 -2.19 -2.18 37.70
CA ASN A 303 -1.02 -1.34 37.91
C ASN A 303 -1.28 0.16 37.60
N GLY A 304 -2.47 0.51 37.12
CA GLY A 304 -2.84 1.87 36.71
C GLY A 304 -2.43 2.23 35.27
N ASP A 305 -1.87 1.28 34.53
CA ASP A 305 -1.48 1.47 33.13
C ASP A 305 -2.70 1.34 32.20
N ALA A 306 -2.80 2.23 31.21
CA ALA A 306 -3.87 2.17 30.21
C ALA A 306 -3.49 1.22 29.07
N ILE A 307 -4.31 0.19 28.84
CA ILE A 307 -4.12 -0.79 27.75
C ILE A 307 -5.13 -0.51 26.66
N ILE A 308 -4.66 -0.47 25.42
CA ILE A 308 -5.53 -0.30 24.25
C ILE A 308 -6.20 -1.62 23.90
N VAL A 309 -7.54 -1.61 23.79
CA VAL A 309 -8.36 -2.74 23.37
C VAL A 309 -9.03 -2.53 22.00
N SER A 310 -8.77 -1.41 21.33
CA SER A 310 -9.19 -1.21 19.93
C SER A 310 -8.07 -1.54 18.94
N ARG A 311 -8.43 -2.07 17.77
CA ARG A 311 -7.47 -2.50 16.73
C ARG A 311 -7.11 -1.39 15.72
N SER A 312 -7.97 -0.39 15.62
CA SER A 312 -7.83 0.79 14.76
C SER A 312 -7.30 2.01 15.52
N CYS A 313 -6.72 1.80 16.72
CA CYS A 313 -6.17 2.90 17.51
C CYS A 313 -5.02 3.58 16.76
N GLU A 314 -5.20 4.87 16.51
CA GLU A 314 -4.15 5.74 16.02
C GLU A 314 -3.87 6.81 17.07
N LEU A 315 -2.58 7.06 17.32
CA LEU A 315 -2.09 8.07 18.24
C LEU A 315 -1.51 9.21 17.41
N SER A 316 -2.11 10.38 17.49
CA SER A 316 -1.62 11.60 16.87
C SER A 316 -1.01 12.54 17.91
N VAL A 317 0.13 13.16 17.59
CA VAL A 317 0.72 14.24 18.39
C VAL A 317 0.35 15.56 17.76
N ILE A 318 -0.31 16.41 18.54
CA ILE A 318 -0.91 17.67 18.07
C ILE A 318 -0.16 18.84 18.65
N ASP A 319 0.18 19.81 17.81
CA ASP A 319 0.80 21.04 18.25
C ASP A 319 -0.21 21.98 18.98
N PRO A 320 0.27 23.04 19.65
CA PRO A 320 -0.63 24.01 20.30
C PRO A 320 -1.58 24.75 19.33
N GLN A 321 -1.37 24.65 18.02
CA GLN A 321 -2.20 25.25 16.97
C GLN A 321 -3.26 24.27 16.44
N GLY A 322 -3.30 23.03 16.94
CA GLY A 322 -4.27 22.01 16.56
C GLY A 322 -3.86 21.15 15.37
N ARG A 323 -2.63 21.28 14.84
CA ARG A 323 -2.12 20.49 13.71
C ARG A 323 -1.55 19.16 14.17
N GLU A 324 -1.81 18.11 13.40
CA GLU A 324 -1.18 16.81 13.64
C GLU A 324 0.24 16.80 13.09
N ARG A 325 1.23 16.66 13.97
CA ARG A 325 2.65 16.56 13.60
C ARG A 325 3.10 15.14 13.36
N GLU A 326 2.62 14.23 14.19
CA GLU A 326 3.02 12.83 14.19
C GLU A 326 1.77 11.98 14.28
N ARG A 327 1.78 10.83 13.60
CA ARG A 327 0.72 9.84 13.66
C ARG A 327 1.34 8.45 13.73
N TYR A 328 0.94 7.70 14.73
CA TYR A 328 1.43 6.37 15.04
C TYR A 328 0.26 5.40 15.09
N LYS A 329 0.38 4.28 14.39
CA LYS A 329 -0.55 3.17 14.57
C LYS A 329 -0.14 2.40 15.82
N VAL A 330 -1.06 2.26 16.78
CA VAL A 330 -0.77 1.57 18.03
C VAL A 330 -1.48 0.21 18.03
N PRO A 331 -0.74 -0.90 18.22
CA PRO A 331 -1.34 -2.23 18.15
C PRO A 331 -2.24 -2.51 19.37
N TYR A 332 -3.21 -3.41 19.18
CA TYR A 332 -4.03 -3.94 20.26
C TYR A 332 -3.15 -4.57 21.36
N GLY A 333 -3.48 -4.26 22.62
CA GLY A 333 -2.76 -4.72 23.80
C GLY A 333 -1.48 -3.95 24.10
N ALA A 334 -1.21 -2.85 23.39
CA ALA A 334 -0.14 -1.92 23.76
C ALA A 334 -0.50 -1.18 25.05
N THR A 335 0.53 -0.95 25.86
CA THR A 335 0.43 -0.19 27.11
C THR A 335 0.77 1.27 26.83
N LEU A 336 -0.18 2.16 27.06
CA LEU A 336 -0.02 3.62 26.99
C LEU A 336 0.58 4.15 28.28
N SER A 337 1.66 4.92 28.13
CA SER A 337 2.32 5.61 29.25
C SER A 337 1.73 7.00 29.51
N VAL A 338 0.97 7.55 28.56
CA VAL A 338 0.40 8.91 28.63
C VAL A 338 -1.08 8.87 28.27
N LYS A 339 -1.91 9.61 29.01
CA LYS A 339 -3.37 9.72 28.78
C LYS A 339 -3.70 10.70 27.66
N GLU A 340 -4.90 10.58 27.09
CA GLU A 340 -5.42 11.50 26.08
C GLU A 340 -5.39 12.97 26.57
N GLY A 341 -4.91 13.87 25.71
CA GLY A 341 -4.70 15.28 26.03
C GLY A 341 -3.45 15.56 26.87
N GLY A 342 -2.68 14.54 27.25
CA GLY A 342 -1.41 14.71 27.95
C GLY A 342 -0.37 15.42 27.11
N GLU A 343 0.33 16.40 27.71
CA GLU A 343 1.47 17.04 27.08
C GLU A 343 2.69 16.13 27.11
N VAL A 344 3.39 16.04 25.98
CA VAL A 344 4.60 15.23 25.81
C VAL A 344 5.73 16.08 25.28
N ALA A 345 6.93 15.83 25.79
CA ALA A 345 8.17 16.39 25.27
C ALA A 345 8.78 15.42 24.24
N ALA A 346 9.61 15.97 23.35
CA ALA A 346 10.45 15.18 22.46
C ALA A 346 11.29 14.15 23.25
N GLY A 347 11.30 12.91 22.79
CA GLY A 347 11.98 11.77 23.43
C GLY A 347 11.15 11.00 24.45
N THR A 348 9.87 11.36 24.65
CA THR A 348 9.00 10.65 25.59
C THR A 348 8.43 9.39 24.94
N VAL A 349 8.58 8.25 25.60
CA VAL A 349 7.93 7.00 25.20
C VAL A 349 6.45 7.05 25.62
N VAL A 350 5.55 6.93 24.64
CA VAL A 350 4.10 7.07 24.86
C VAL A 350 3.35 5.74 24.80
N ALA A 351 3.88 4.74 24.10
CA ALA A 351 3.31 3.41 24.01
C ALA A 351 4.39 2.33 23.98
N THR A 352 4.13 1.17 24.58
CA THR A 352 5.06 0.03 24.63
C THR A 352 4.33 -1.29 24.42
N TRP A 353 4.98 -2.26 23.75
CA TRP A 353 4.44 -3.61 23.55
C TRP A 353 5.57 -4.63 23.29
N ASP A 354 5.21 -5.92 23.33
CA ASP A 354 6.11 -7.00 22.91
C ASP A 354 6.02 -7.21 21.38
N PRO A 355 7.11 -7.01 20.61
CA PRO A 355 7.08 -7.12 19.16
C PRO A 355 6.94 -8.56 18.63
N HIS A 356 7.08 -9.58 19.46
CA HIS A 356 7.01 -10.99 19.05
C HIS A 356 5.74 -11.69 19.55
N MET A 357 4.90 -11.01 20.32
CA MET A 357 3.76 -11.60 20.99
C MET A 357 2.54 -10.69 20.85
N HIS A 358 1.44 -11.24 20.35
CA HIS A 358 0.15 -10.57 20.37
C HIS A 358 -0.64 -11.01 21.60
N PRO A 359 -0.85 -10.14 22.60
CA PRO A 359 -1.61 -10.49 23.79
C PRO A 359 -3.12 -10.49 23.48
N ILE A 360 -3.87 -11.41 24.10
CA ILE A 360 -5.33 -11.37 24.19
C ILE A 360 -5.68 -10.83 25.57
N VAL A 361 -6.31 -9.66 25.63
CA VAL A 361 -6.58 -8.93 26.88
C VAL A 361 -8.06 -9.01 27.22
N THR A 362 -8.39 -9.16 28.50
CA THR A 362 -9.79 -9.15 28.94
C THR A 362 -10.33 -7.76 29.21
N GLU A 363 -11.57 -7.50 28.80
CA GLU A 363 -12.27 -6.25 29.15
C GLU A 363 -13.02 -6.27 30.49
N VAL A 364 -13.35 -7.47 30.98
CA VAL A 364 -14.14 -7.66 32.21
C VAL A 364 -13.36 -8.47 33.23
N ALA A 365 -13.60 -8.15 34.51
CA ALA A 365 -13.10 -8.94 35.62
C ALA A 365 -14.01 -10.16 35.86
N GLY A 366 -13.42 -11.32 36.10
CA GLY A 366 -14.16 -12.57 36.25
C GLY A 366 -13.28 -13.77 36.55
N THR A 367 -13.90 -14.94 36.66
CA THR A 367 -13.17 -16.20 36.83
C THR A 367 -13.03 -16.90 35.48
N VAL A 368 -11.82 -17.30 35.13
CA VAL A 368 -11.49 -18.00 33.89
C VAL A 368 -12.07 -19.41 33.91
N ARG A 369 -12.77 -19.78 32.85
CA ARG A 369 -13.22 -21.15 32.61
C ARG A 369 -12.90 -21.57 31.18
N THR A 370 -12.21 -22.70 31.06
CA THR A 370 -11.78 -23.27 29.78
C THR A 370 -12.85 -24.23 29.24
N ILE A 371 -13.16 -24.13 27.95
CA ILE A 371 -14.04 -25.06 27.23
C ILE A 371 -13.28 -25.62 26.03
N ASP A 372 -13.47 -26.92 25.76
CA ASP A 372 -12.80 -27.67 24.69
C ASP A 372 -11.27 -27.79 24.85
N PHE A 373 -10.76 -27.70 26.08
CA PHE A 373 -9.35 -27.97 26.41
C PHE A 373 -9.19 -29.46 26.70
N VAL A 374 -8.75 -30.20 25.70
CA VAL A 374 -8.48 -31.64 25.79
C VAL A 374 -6.99 -31.82 25.50
N ASP A 375 -6.24 -32.21 26.52
CA ASP A 375 -4.79 -32.40 26.44
C ASP A 375 -4.44 -33.48 25.39
N GLY A 376 -3.45 -33.18 24.56
CA GLY A 376 -3.04 -34.00 23.42
C GLY A 376 -3.97 -33.95 22.19
N VAL A 377 -5.13 -33.28 22.28
CA VAL A 377 -6.09 -33.16 21.17
C VAL A 377 -6.25 -31.71 20.71
N THR A 378 -6.59 -30.78 21.60
CA THR A 378 -6.77 -29.35 21.28
C THR A 378 -5.67 -28.48 21.87
N VAL A 379 -5.15 -28.87 23.03
CA VAL A 379 -4.04 -28.22 23.70
C VAL A 379 -2.95 -29.25 23.98
N SER A 380 -1.70 -28.81 23.94
CA SER A 380 -0.55 -29.60 24.35
C SER A 380 0.15 -28.85 25.47
N SER A 381 0.30 -29.52 26.59
CA SER A 381 1.17 -29.06 27.65
C SER A 381 2.62 -29.19 27.19
N GLN A 382 3.23 -28.08 26.80
CA GLN A 382 4.66 -28.02 26.55
C GLN A 382 5.32 -27.66 27.86
N THR A 383 5.84 -28.70 28.51
CA THR A 383 6.80 -28.52 29.58
C THR A 383 8.13 -28.22 28.93
N ASP A 384 8.65 -27.03 29.20
CA ASP A 384 10.02 -26.71 28.86
C ASP A 384 10.92 -27.62 29.73
N ASP A 385 11.62 -28.55 29.06
CA ASP A 385 12.47 -29.59 29.65
C ASP A 385 13.54 -29.04 30.62
N ILE A 386 13.75 -27.72 30.64
CA ILE A 386 14.80 -27.07 31.40
C ILE A 386 14.25 -26.13 32.49
N THR A 387 13.16 -25.39 32.26
CA THR A 387 12.57 -24.53 33.31
C THR A 387 11.58 -25.26 34.21
N GLY A 388 11.05 -26.39 33.76
CA GLY A 388 9.99 -27.12 34.46
C GLY A 388 8.66 -26.36 34.51
N LEU A 389 8.57 -25.19 33.87
CA LEU A 389 7.32 -24.46 33.69
C LEU A 389 6.56 -25.12 32.55
N THR A 390 5.32 -25.48 32.85
CA THR A 390 4.40 -26.03 31.86
C THR A 390 3.59 -24.88 31.29
N SER A 391 3.72 -24.69 29.97
CA SER A 391 2.87 -23.75 29.23
C SER A 391 1.91 -24.55 28.36
N THR A 392 0.65 -24.13 28.34
CA THR A 392 -0.37 -24.80 27.53
C THR A 392 -0.43 -24.14 26.16
N VAL A 393 -0.10 -24.89 25.11
CA VAL A 393 -0.07 -24.39 23.72
C VAL A 393 -1.22 -24.98 22.93
N VAL A 394 -1.98 -24.14 22.22
CA VAL A 394 -3.07 -24.60 21.36
C VAL A 394 -2.53 -25.29 20.10
N ILE A 395 -2.95 -26.53 19.87
CA ILE A 395 -2.52 -27.36 18.73
C ILE A 395 -3.24 -26.90 17.45
N ASP A 396 -2.52 -26.84 16.32
CA ASP A 396 -3.08 -26.56 14.99
C ASP A 396 -4.21 -27.56 14.64
N PRO A 397 -5.42 -27.09 14.27
CA PRO A 397 -6.54 -27.91 13.80
C PRO A 397 -6.18 -28.96 12.73
N LYS A 398 -5.16 -28.71 11.89
CA LYS A 398 -4.68 -29.65 10.87
C LYS A 398 -3.95 -30.87 11.45
N MET A 399 -3.30 -30.70 12.60
CA MET A 399 -2.59 -31.78 13.30
C MET A 399 -3.50 -32.57 14.24
N ARG A 400 -4.74 -32.11 14.46
CA ARG A 400 -5.72 -32.80 15.30
C ARG A 400 -6.29 -34.02 14.57
N GLY A 401 -6.48 -35.12 15.32
CA GLY A 401 -7.20 -36.30 14.83
C GLY A 401 -8.66 -36.01 14.47
N SER A 402 -9.35 -36.96 13.83
CA SER A 402 -10.73 -36.79 13.35
C SER A 402 -11.73 -36.34 14.43
N SER A 403 -11.50 -36.72 15.70
CA SER A 403 -12.37 -36.36 16.83
C SER A 403 -12.12 -34.95 17.40
N GLY A 404 -10.98 -34.32 17.07
CA GLY A 404 -10.58 -33.01 17.61
C GLY A 404 -10.65 -31.85 16.61
N LYS A 405 -11.01 -32.12 15.36
CA LYS A 405 -11.09 -31.12 14.28
C LYS A 405 -12.19 -30.08 14.48
N ASP A 406 -13.28 -30.45 15.13
CA ASP A 406 -14.43 -29.56 15.37
C ASP A 406 -14.38 -28.86 16.74
N LEU A 407 -13.52 -29.30 17.67
CA LEU A 407 -13.37 -28.69 18.99
C LEU A 407 -12.67 -27.33 18.87
N ARG A 408 -13.18 -26.30 19.57
CA ARG A 408 -12.60 -24.96 19.56
C ARG A 408 -12.21 -24.54 20.97
N PRO A 409 -10.91 -24.63 21.33
CA PRO A 409 -10.48 -24.20 22.65
C PRO A 409 -10.84 -22.73 22.83
N LEU A 410 -11.67 -22.46 23.83
CA LEU A 410 -12.15 -21.13 24.15
C LEU A 410 -12.01 -20.91 25.66
N VAL A 411 -11.73 -19.67 26.02
CA VAL A 411 -11.72 -19.20 27.40
C VAL A 411 -12.96 -18.34 27.58
N LYS A 412 -13.80 -18.69 28.56
CA LYS A 412 -14.93 -17.85 28.96
C LYS A 412 -14.70 -17.29 30.35
N LEU A 413 -15.35 -16.17 30.64
CA LEU A 413 -15.35 -15.56 31.96
C LEU A 413 -16.70 -15.76 32.65
N VAL A 414 -16.65 -16.22 33.90
CA VAL A 414 -17.85 -16.43 34.72
C VAL A 414 -17.83 -15.55 35.97
N ASP A 415 -19.01 -15.18 36.43
CA ASP A 415 -19.20 -14.50 37.72
C ASP A 415 -18.99 -15.45 38.92
N SER A 416 -19.13 -14.93 40.14
CA SER A 416 -19.03 -15.74 41.37
C SER A 416 -20.13 -16.80 41.52
N GLU A 417 -21.20 -16.72 40.73
CA GLU A 417 -22.33 -17.65 40.72
C GLU A 417 -22.23 -18.69 39.59
N GLY A 418 -21.22 -18.56 38.72
CA GLY A 418 -20.95 -19.46 37.61
C GLY A 418 -21.70 -19.14 36.32
N ASN A 419 -22.38 -17.99 36.23
CA ASN A 419 -23.03 -17.52 35.02
C ASN A 419 -22.02 -16.83 34.09
N ASP A 420 -22.29 -16.84 32.79
CA ASP A 420 -21.42 -16.23 31.80
C ASP A 420 -21.48 -14.70 31.92
N LEU A 421 -20.32 -14.07 32.08
CA LEU A 421 -20.20 -12.61 32.06
C LEU A 421 -20.41 -12.12 30.64
N CYS A 422 -21.17 -11.03 30.49
CA CYS A 422 -21.40 -10.38 29.20
C CYS A 422 -20.59 -9.09 29.08
N TYR A 423 -20.31 -8.64 27.85
CA TYR A 423 -19.66 -7.35 27.64
C TYR A 423 -20.52 -6.21 28.22
N ALA A 424 -19.87 -5.14 28.70
CA ALA A 424 -20.55 -4.02 29.33
C ALA A 424 -21.57 -3.38 28.36
N GLY A 425 -22.86 -3.52 28.66
CA GLY A 425 -23.96 -2.96 27.86
C GLY A 425 -24.53 -3.86 26.76
N THR A 426 -24.10 -5.13 26.66
CA THR A 426 -24.66 -6.11 25.72
C THR A 426 -25.01 -7.44 26.40
N ASP A 427 -25.93 -8.21 25.81
CA ASP A 427 -26.29 -9.57 26.26
C ASP A 427 -25.32 -10.65 25.71
N ILE A 428 -24.13 -10.24 25.26
CA ILE A 428 -23.18 -11.10 24.54
C ILE A 428 -22.15 -11.65 25.52
N PRO A 429 -22.06 -12.98 25.68
CA PRO A 429 -21.13 -13.59 26.63
C PRO A 429 -19.66 -13.38 26.20
N VAL A 430 -18.80 -13.14 27.18
CA VAL A 430 -17.37 -12.87 26.99
C VAL A 430 -16.63 -14.18 26.77
N HIS A 431 -16.56 -14.58 25.50
CA HIS A 431 -15.87 -15.78 25.03
C HIS A 431 -14.67 -15.42 24.16
N TYR A 432 -13.47 -15.79 24.61
CA TYR A 432 -12.22 -15.65 23.86
C TYR A 432 -11.88 -16.97 23.17
N LEU A 433 -12.11 -17.03 21.85
CA LEU A 433 -11.67 -18.14 21.03
C LEU A 433 -10.15 -18.08 20.84
N LEU A 434 -9.45 -19.17 21.17
CA LEU A 434 -8.00 -19.19 21.08
C LEU A 434 -7.53 -19.78 19.74
N PRO A 435 -6.75 -19.02 18.94
CA PRO A 435 -6.23 -19.51 17.68
C PRO A 435 -5.08 -20.50 17.88
N GLN A 436 -4.65 -21.13 16.79
CA GLN A 436 -3.51 -22.04 16.80
C GLN A 436 -2.24 -21.37 17.33
N GLY A 437 -1.42 -22.11 18.06
CA GLY A 437 -0.16 -21.61 18.61
C GLY A 437 -0.31 -20.61 19.76
N ALA A 438 -1.53 -20.24 20.16
CA ALA A 438 -1.75 -19.42 21.34
C ALA A 438 -1.19 -20.15 22.58
N ILE A 439 -0.39 -19.42 23.36
CA ILE A 439 0.22 -19.86 24.61
C ILE A 439 -0.61 -19.29 25.75
N ILE A 440 -1.05 -20.17 26.64
CA ILE A 440 -1.93 -19.86 27.74
C ILE A 440 -1.13 -20.03 29.03
N GLY A 441 -1.11 -18.97 29.83
CA GLY A 441 -0.42 -18.94 31.13
C GLY A 441 -1.35 -19.01 32.34
N LEU A 442 -2.67 -19.07 32.10
CA LEU A 442 -3.69 -19.08 33.15
C LEU A 442 -4.32 -20.46 33.28
N GLU A 443 -4.54 -20.90 34.52
CA GLU A 443 -5.23 -22.15 34.84
C GLU A 443 -6.75 -21.95 34.95
N ASP A 444 -7.50 -23.04 34.83
CA ASP A 444 -8.96 -23.04 35.03
C ASP A 444 -9.31 -22.63 36.47
N GLY A 445 -10.23 -21.69 36.64
CA GLY A 445 -10.62 -21.14 37.94
C GLY A 445 -9.77 -19.96 38.43
N TYR A 446 -8.78 -19.50 37.66
CA TYR A 446 -8.02 -18.30 37.99
C TYR A 446 -8.88 -17.03 37.87
N THR A 447 -8.71 -16.08 38.79
CA THR A 447 -9.44 -14.81 38.77
C THR A 447 -8.65 -13.75 38.02
N VAL A 448 -9.27 -13.12 37.02
CA VAL A 448 -8.66 -12.08 36.18
C VAL A 448 -9.37 -10.75 36.42
N GLU A 449 -8.61 -9.66 36.38
CA GLU A 449 -9.13 -8.30 36.38
C GLU A 449 -9.19 -7.75 34.94
N ALA A 450 -9.92 -6.65 34.73
CA ALA A 450 -9.94 -5.99 33.42
C ALA A 450 -8.52 -5.50 33.07
N GLY A 451 -8.04 -5.79 31.85
CA GLY A 451 -6.68 -5.50 31.42
C GLY A 451 -5.68 -6.66 31.56
N ASP A 452 -6.06 -7.79 32.17
CA ASP A 452 -5.19 -8.96 32.26
C ASP A 452 -5.06 -9.71 30.92
N VAL A 453 -3.88 -10.28 30.66
CA VAL A 453 -3.59 -11.06 29.45
C VAL A 453 -4.02 -12.51 29.66
N ILE A 454 -5.00 -12.97 28.89
CA ILE A 454 -5.52 -14.34 28.92
C ILE A 454 -4.57 -15.32 28.22
N ALA A 455 -4.11 -14.93 27.03
CA ALA A 455 -3.27 -15.75 26.19
C ALA A 455 -2.33 -14.87 25.35
N ARG A 456 -1.22 -15.43 24.90
CA ARG A 456 -0.27 -14.76 24.02
C ARG A 456 -0.12 -15.56 22.74
N ILE A 457 -0.26 -14.91 21.61
CA ILE A 457 -0.05 -15.53 20.30
C ILE A 457 1.36 -15.16 19.85
N PRO A 458 2.27 -16.12 19.67
CA PRO A 458 3.55 -15.86 19.04
C PRO A 458 3.30 -15.29 17.65
N GLN A 459 3.68 -14.03 17.45
CA GLN A 459 3.81 -13.52 16.11
C GLN A 459 5.14 -14.05 15.59
N GLU A 460 5.09 -14.89 14.56
CA GLU A 460 6.22 -14.91 13.63
C GLU A 460 6.36 -13.48 13.18
N SER A 461 7.42 -12.78 13.64
CA SER A 461 7.76 -11.44 13.21
C SER A 461 7.50 -11.42 11.73
N SER A 462 6.44 -10.71 11.31
CA SER A 462 5.93 -10.79 9.94
C SER A 462 7.15 -10.82 9.06
N LYS A 463 7.33 -11.89 8.26
CA LYS A 463 8.28 -11.83 7.14
C LYS A 463 8.05 -10.43 6.59
N THR A 464 9.10 -9.60 6.69
CA THR A 464 9.07 -8.15 6.43
C THR A 464 7.92 -7.87 5.49
N ARG A 465 6.92 -7.05 5.89
CA ARG A 465 5.78 -6.61 5.03
C ARG A 465 6.28 -6.75 3.60
N ASP A 466 5.63 -7.58 2.78
CA ASP A 466 6.18 -8.09 1.50
C ASP A 466 6.41 -6.99 0.43
N ILE A 467 6.72 -5.76 0.87
CA ILE A 467 7.52 -4.74 0.22
C ILE A 467 8.86 -5.34 -0.28
N THR A 468 9.37 -6.42 0.35
CA THR A 468 10.52 -7.18 -0.19
C THR A 468 10.22 -7.91 -1.51
N GLY A 469 8.96 -8.03 -1.91
CA GLY A 469 8.57 -8.57 -3.21
C GLY A 469 9.15 -7.78 -4.39
N GLY A 470 9.59 -6.54 -4.16
CA GLY A 470 10.26 -5.71 -5.16
C GLY A 470 9.40 -5.51 -6.40
N LEU A 471 10.01 -5.52 -7.58
CA LEU A 471 9.30 -5.31 -8.84
C LEU A 471 8.16 -6.33 -9.13
N PRO A 472 8.27 -7.63 -8.80
CA PRO A 472 7.14 -8.56 -8.87
C PRO A 472 5.86 -8.07 -8.18
N ARG A 473 5.97 -7.42 -7.02
CA ARG A 473 4.83 -6.85 -6.30
C ARG A 473 4.14 -5.76 -7.12
N VAL A 474 4.93 -4.83 -7.66
CA VAL A 474 4.45 -3.76 -8.54
C VAL A 474 3.76 -4.33 -9.79
N ALA A 475 4.34 -5.39 -10.37
CA ALA A 475 3.74 -6.06 -11.51
C ALA A 475 2.40 -6.73 -11.16
N ASP A 476 2.27 -7.38 -10.00
CA ASP A 476 1.02 -8.01 -9.56
C ASP A 476 -0.09 -6.95 -9.30
N LEU A 477 0.28 -5.79 -8.75
CA LEU A 477 -0.63 -4.64 -8.57
C LEU A 477 -1.13 -4.10 -9.92
N PHE A 478 -0.23 -3.86 -10.89
CA PHE A 478 -0.64 -3.42 -12.24
C PHE A 478 -1.38 -4.49 -13.05
N GLU A 479 -1.16 -5.77 -12.77
CA GLU A 479 -1.97 -6.85 -13.35
C GLU A 479 -3.30 -7.06 -12.63
N ALA A 480 -3.58 -6.26 -11.58
CA ALA A 480 -4.78 -6.37 -10.75
C ALA A 480 -5.07 -7.82 -10.34
N ARG A 481 -4.03 -8.58 -9.95
CA ARG A 481 -4.17 -9.98 -9.59
C ARG A 481 -4.87 -10.10 -8.24
N LYS A 482 -5.79 -11.06 -8.14
CA LYS A 482 -6.41 -11.39 -6.86
C LYS A 482 -5.39 -12.12 -5.99
N PRO A 483 -5.12 -11.65 -4.76
CA PRO A 483 -4.28 -12.36 -3.83
C PRO A 483 -4.83 -13.77 -3.57
N LYS A 484 -3.95 -14.76 -3.37
CA LYS A 484 -4.38 -16.12 -3.02
C LYS A 484 -5.13 -16.14 -1.70
N GLU A 485 -4.64 -15.34 -0.76
CA GLU A 485 -5.25 -15.16 0.56
C GLU A 485 -5.67 -13.71 0.73
N SER A 486 -6.75 -13.31 0.05
CA SER A 486 -7.28 -11.96 0.18
C SER A 486 -7.90 -11.72 1.55
N ALA A 487 -7.83 -10.48 2.01
CA ALA A 487 -8.68 -9.96 3.07
C ALA A 487 -10.15 -10.01 2.64
N ILE A 488 -11.05 -10.16 3.61
CA ILE A 488 -12.49 -10.09 3.40
C ILE A 488 -12.97 -8.79 4.03
N MET A 489 -13.65 -7.96 3.24
CA MET A 489 -14.19 -6.67 3.66
C MET A 489 -15.71 -6.73 3.81
N ALA A 490 -16.26 -5.86 4.66
CA ALA A 490 -17.69 -5.77 4.89
C ALA A 490 -18.42 -5.30 3.64
N GLU A 491 -19.35 -6.11 3.16
CA GLU A 491 -20.13 -5.86 1.95
C GLU A 491 -21.22 -4.80 2.16
N ARG A 492 -21.65 -4.63 3.41
CA ARG A 492 -22.67 -3.67 3.84
C ARG A 492 -22.30 -3.13 5.21
N SER A 493 -22.77 -1.92 5.52
CA SER A 493 -22.74 -1.39 6.88
C SER A 493 -23.83 -2.06 7.71
N GLY A 494 -23.53 -2.42 8.95
CA GLY A 494 -24.51 -3.05 9.84
C GLY A 494 -23.90 -3.83 11.00
N MET A 495 -24.77 -4.47 11.77
CA MET A 495 -24.38 -5.31 12.90
C MET A 495 -24.02 -6.72 12.45
N ILE A 496 -22.89 -7.23 12.95
CA ILE A 496 -22.39 -8.58 12.66
C ILE A 496 -23.02 -9.61 13.60
N SER A 497 -23.43 -10.73 13.03
CA SER A 497 -23.82 -11.94 13.76
C SER A 497 -23.30 -13.19 13.06
N PHE A 498 -23.18 -14.30 13.77
CA PHE A 498 -22.76 -15.56 13.18
C PHE A 498 -23.94 -16.50 12.99
N GLY A 499 -24.20 -16.87 11.73
CA GLY A 499 -25.26 -17.80 11.37
C GLY A 499 -24.87 -19.27 11.61
N LYS A 500 -25.81 -20.17 11.29
CA LYS A 500 -25.60 -21.62 11.41
C LYS A 500 -24.42 -22.09 10.55
N GLU A 501 -23.47 -22.75 11.19
CA GLU A 501 -22.25 -23.24 10.53
C GLU A 501 -22.55 -24.27 9.43
N THR A 502 -21.75 -24.22 8.35
CA THR A 502 -21.76 -25.22 7.27
C THR A 502 -20.46 -26.04 7.34
N LYS A 503 -20.41 -27.22 6.70
CA LYS A 503 -19.19 -28.05 6.65
C LYS A 503 -18.00 -27.24 6.13
N GLY A 504 -17.04 -26.93 7.02
CA GLY A 504 -15.79 -26.23 6.71
C GLY A 504 -15.87 -24.70 6.58
N LYS A 505 -17.06 -24.08 6.64
CA LYS A 505 -17.23 -22.62 6.54
C LYS A 505 -18.15 -22.09 7.65
N GLN A 506 -17.76 -20.97 8.23
CA GLN A 506 -18.54 -20.19 9.17
C GLN A 506 -19.37 -19.17 8.38
N ARG A 507 -20.63 -18.96 8.78
CA ARG A 507 -21.51 -18.00 8.13
C ARG A 507 -21.48 -16.69 8.90
N LEU A 508 -20.98 -15.65 8.27
CA LEU A 508 -21.09 -14.27 8.76
C LEU A 508 -22.40 -13.68 8.22
N VAL A 509 -23.16 -13.00 9.07
CA VAL A 509 -24.38 -12.30 8.70
C VAL A 509 -24.26 -10.84 9.12
N ILE A 510 -24.35 -9.93 8.14
CA ILE A 510 -24.37 -8.49 8.36
C ILE A 510 -25.80 -8.01 8.23
N THR A 511 -26.35 -7.40 9.27
CA THR A 511 -27.73 -6.87 9.30
C THR A 511 -27.69 -5.35 9.27
N GLY A 512 -28.14 -4.76 8.17
CA GLY A 512 -28.15 -3.30 7.97
C GLY A 512 -29.43 -2.61 8.45
N GLU A 513 -29.50 -1.30 8.24
CA GLU A 513 -30.70 -0.50 8.50
C GLU A 513 -31.86 -0.96 7.59
N GLY A 514 -32.89 -1.59 8.18
CA GLY A 514 -34.04 -2.15 7.46
C GLY A 514 -34.20 -3.68 7.51
N ASP A 515 -33.43 -4.38 8.36
CA ASP A 515 -33.42 -5.87 8.48
C ASP A 515 -33.03 -6.58 7.16
N GLU A 516 -32.34 -5.86 6.26
CA GLU A 516 -31.69 -6.49 5.11
C GLU A 516 -30.44 -7.25 5.57
N ARG A 517 -30.47 -8.58 5.41
CA ARG A 517 -29.40 -9.48 5.82
C ARG A 517 -28.52 -9.86 4.65
N TYR A 518 -27.23 -9.61 4.78
CA TYR A 518 -26.21 -10.11 3.87
C TYR A 518 -25.46 -11.27 4.53
N GLU A 519 -25.37 -12.41 3.85
CA GLU A 519 -24.68 -13.59 4.36
C GLU A 519 -23.41 -13.89 3.56
N GLU A 520 -22.30 -14.13 4.26
CA GLU A 520 -21.02 -14.52 3.65
C GLU A 520 -20.45 -15.77 4.31
N LEU A 521 -19.84 -16.64 3.51
CA LEU A 521 -19.27 -17.91 3.98
C LEU A 521 -17.75 -17.83 4.09
N ILE A 522 -17.26 -17.62 5.31
CA ILE A 522 -15.84 -17.51 5.63
C ILE A 522 -15.27 -18.89 5.96
N PRO A 523 -14.12 -19.31 5.40
CA PRO A 523 -13.48 -20.57 5.77
C PRO A 523 -13.11 -20.60 7.27
N LYS A 524 -13.42 -21.69 7.98
CA LYS A 524 -13.22 -21.79 9.44
C LYS A 524 -11.76 -21.62 9.93
N TRP A 525 -10.79 -21.83 9.04
CA TRP A 525 -9.36 -21.69 9.35
C TRP A 525 -8.85 -20.25 9.25
N ARG A 526 -9.63 -19.33 8.67
CA ARG A 526 -9.31 -17.91 8.63
C ARG A 526 -9.66 -17.27 9.97
N HIS A 527 -8.78 -16.41 10.45
CA HIS A 527 -9.02 -15.62 11.66
C HIS A 527 -9.95 -14.45 11.34
N ILE A 528 -11.06 -14.35 12.05
CA ILE A 528 -12.03 -13.26 11.94
C ILE A 528 -11.68 -12.23 13.01
N ASN A 529 -11.59 -10.97 12.62
CA ASN A 529 -11.14 -9.88 13.49
C ASN A 529 -12.25 -9.24 14.32
N VAL A 530 -13.48 -9.37 13.83
CA VAL A 530 -14.68 -8.74 14.37
C VAL A 530 -15.44 -9.71 15.26
N PHE A 531 -16.11 -9.17 16.28
CA PHE A 531 -16.91 -9.94 17.21
C PHE A 531 -18.40 -9.93 16.83
N GLU A 532 -19.14 -10.87 17.41
CA GLU A 532 -20.60 -10.86 17.33
C GLU A 532 -21.16 -9.62 18.04
N GLY A 533 -22.15 -8.97 17.42
CA GLY A 533 -22.78 -7.73 17.91
C GLY A 533 -22.03 -6.44 17.57
N GLU A 534 -20.83 -6.52 16.98
CA GLU A 534 -20.06 -5.36 16.53
C GLU A 534 -20.71 -4.74 15.29
N THR A 535 -20.72 -3.41 15.23
CA THR A 535 -21.18 -2.64 14.07
C THR A 535 -20.00 -2.33 13.17
N VAL A 536 -20.10 -2.72 11.90
CA VAL A 536 -19.07 -2.43 10.89
C VAL A 536 -19.60 -1.52 9.81
N GLU A 537 -18.70 -0.75 9.21
CA GLU A 537 -19.00 0.04 8.02
C GLU A 537 -18.65 -0.71 6.73
N LYS A 538 -19.35 -0.39 5.64
CA LYS A 538 -19.08 -0.98 4.33
C LYS A 538 -17.63 -0.72 3.92
N GLY A 539 -16.92 -1.79 3.60
CA GLY A 539 -15.50 -1.77 3.21
C GLY A 539 -14.52 -1.99 4.36
N GLU A 540 -14.99 -2.11 5.61
CA GLU A 540 -14.14 -2.41 6.75
C GLU A 540 -13.59 -3.86 6.72
N ILE A 541 -12.37 -4.08 7.21
CA ILE A 541 -11.68 -5.38 7.13
C ILE A 541 -12.20 -6.32 8.21
N ILE A 542 -12.87 -7.41 7.80
CA ILE A 542 -13.40 -8.44 8.70
C ILE A 542 -12.39 -9.57 8.94
N VAL A 543 -11.65 -9.95 7.90
CA VAL A 543 -10.64 -11.03 7.94
C VAL A 543 -9.31 -10.48 7.46
N ASP A 544 -8.26 -10.72 8.23
CA ASP A 544 -6.90 -10.36 7.85
C ASP A 544 -6.47 -11.06 6.55
N GLY A 545 -5.73 -10.30 5.75
CA GLY A 545 -5.15 -10.76 4.50
C GLY A 545 -4.72 -9.58 3.64
N GLU A 546 -4.27 -9.91 2.44
CA GLU A 546 -3.90 -8.88 1.49
C GLU A 546 -5.16 -8.28 0.84
N LEU A 547 -5.24 -6.95 0.75
CA LEU A 547 -6.39 -6.29 0.17
C LEU A 547 -6.52 -6.62 -1.33
N ASN A 548 -7.73 -6.97 -1.75
CA ASN A 548 -8.04 -7.23 -3.15
C ASN A 548 -8.48 -5.95 -3.85
N PRO A 549 -7.75 -5.47 -4.88
CA PRO A 549 -8.10 -4.23 -5.61
C PRO A 549 -9.52 -4.25 -6.21
N HIS A 550 -10.02 -5.43 -6.60
CA HIS A 550 -11.37 -5.55 -7.16
C HIS A 550 -12.47 -5.28 -6.13
N ASP A 551 -12.23 -5.68 -4.88
CA ASP A 551 -13.20 -5.47 -3.81
C ASP A 551 -13.16 -4.01 -3.33
N ILE A 552 -11.97 -3.38 -3.31
CA ILE A 552 -11.84 -1.94 -3.03
C ILE A 552 -12.66 -1.13 -4.05
N LEU A 553 -12.52 -1.41 -5.35
CA LEU A 553 -13.27 -0.70 -6.40
C LEU A 553 -14.78 -0.80 -6.20
N ARG A 554 -15.27 -2.00 -5.88
CA ARG A 554 -16.70 -2.29 -5.76
C ARG A 554 -17.31 -1.75 -4.47
N LEU A 555 -16.55 -1.76 -3.37
CA LEU A 555 -17.05 -1.38 -2.05
C LEU A 555 -16.84 0.10 -1.75
N LEU A 556 -15.62 0.59 -1.97
CA LEU A 556 -15.14 1.93 -1.59
C LEU A 556 -15.09 2.91 -2.77
N GLY A 557 -15.00 2.40 -4.00
CA GLY A 557 -15.04 3.21 -5.22
C GLY A 557 -13.67 3.46 -5.85
N VAL A 558 -13.65 4.36 -6.84
CA VAL A 558 -12.47 4.63 -7.68
C VAL A 558 -11.40 5.42 -6.94
N GLU A 559 -11.80 6.38 -6.10
CA GLU A 559 -10.88 7.28 -5.39
C GLU A 559 -10.04 6.52 -4.36
N GLU A 560 -10.69 5.68 -3.54
CA GLU A 560 -9.98 4.83 -2.57
C GLU A 560 -9.11 3.77 -3.25
N LEU A 561 -9.57 3.17 -4.35
CA LEU A 561 -8.73 2.27 -5.14
C LEU A 561 -7.47 2.99 -5.65
N ALA A 562 -7.63 4.20 -6.19
CA ALA A 562 -6.54 4.98 -6.71
C ALA A 562 -5.52 5.29 -5.62
N SER A 563 -5.98 5.80 -4.48
CA SER A 563 -5.13 6.08 -3.31
C SER A 563 -4.38 4.83 -2.85
N TYR A 564 -5.07 3.70 -2.73
CA TYR A 564 -4.45 2.43 -2.35
C TYR A 564 -3.35 2.00 -3.33
N LEU A 565 -3.64 1.95 -4.63
CA LEU A 565 -2.69 1.51 -5.65
C LEU A 565 -1.49 2.47 -5.76
N VAL A 566 -1.72 3.78 -5.69
CA VAL A 566 -0.63 4.77 -5.71
C VAL A 566 0.27 4.57 -4.50
N ASN A 567 -0.29 4.49 -3.29
CA ASN A 567 0.50 4.32 -2.07
C ASN A 567 1.29 3.00 -2.07
N GLU A 568 0.66 1.86 -2.37
CA GLU A 568 1.34 0.56 -2.37
C GLU A 568 2.46 0.47 -3.43
N ILE A 569 2.25 1.06 -4.61
CA ILE A 569 3.29 1.10 -5.64
C ILE A 569 4.42 2.04 -5.22
N GLN A 570 4.08 3.22 -4.69
CA GLN A 570 5.06 4.20 -4.20
C GLN A 570 5.90 3.64 -3.05
N ASP A 571 5.31 2.90 -2.10
CA ASP A 571 6.03 2.27 -1.00
C ASP A 571 7.19 1.40 -1.50
N VAL A 572 6.98 0.65 -2.59
CA VAL A 572 8.04 -0.18 -3.18
C VAL A 572 9.16 0.68 -3.78
N TYR A 573 8.84 1.78 -4.45
CA TYR A 573 9.85 2.69 -5.02
C TYR A 573 10.58 3.50 -3.94
N ARG A 574 9.84 4.02 -2.95
CA ARG A 574 10.36 4.80 -1.81
C ARG A 574 11.26 3.98 -0.91
N LEU A 575 10.90 2.72 -0.63
CA LEU A 575 11.76 1.81 0.15
C LEU A 575 13.14 1.61 -0.52
N GLN A 576 13.25 1.84 -1.83
CA GLN A 576 14.50 1.76 -2.57
C GLN A 576 15.14 3.15 -2.84
N GLY A 577 14.60 4.21 -2.25
CA GLY A 577 15.11 5.59 -2.40
C GLY A 577 14.83 6.21 -3.76
N VAL A 578 13.89 5.65 -4.54
CA VAL A 578 13.46 6.22 -5.82
C VAL A 578 12.18 7.01 -5.59
N ARG A 579 12.20 8.30 -5.92
CA ARG A 579 11.02 9.17 -5.88
C ARG A 579 10.38 9.25 -7.27
N ILE A 580 9.11 8.94 -7.37
CA ILE A 580 8.27 9.08 -8.57
C ILE A 580 7.11 9.98 -8.18
N ASN A 581 6.63 10.82 -9.09
CA ASN A 581 5.41 11.60 -8.82
C ASN A 581 4.15 10.74 -9.05
N ASP A 582 3.22 10.80 -8.11
CA ASP A 582 1.92 10.09 -8.12
C ASP A 582 1.17 10.19 -9.47
N LYS A 583 1.29 11.32 -10.18
CA LYS A 583 0.60 11.54 -11.47
C LYS A 583 0.92 10.49 -12.53
N HIS A 584 2.13 9.91 -12.50
CA HIS A 584 2.50 8.87 -13.46
C HIS A 584 1.75 7.56 -13.18
N ILE A 585 1.62 7.18 -11.92
CA ILE A 585 0.89 5.97 -11.53
C ILE A 585 -0.60 6.16 -11.79
N GLU A 586 -1.14 7.35 -11.49
CA GLU A 586 -2.53 7.71 -11.78
C GLU A 586 -2.90 7.56 -13.26
N VAL A 587 -2.00 7.94 -14.18
CA VAL A 587 -2.21 7.77 -15.63
C VAL A 587 -2.36 6.29 -16.00
N ILE A 588 -1.58 5.40 -15.38
CA ILE A 588 -1.70 3.95 -15.61
C ILE A 588 -3.00 3.41 -15.00
N ILE A 589 -3.36 3.82 -13.78
CA ILE A 589 -4.61 3.41 -13.12
C ILE A 589 -5.83 3.85 -13.93
N ARG A 590 -5.81 5.06 -14.52
CA ARG A 590 -6.85 5.53 -15.45
C ARG A 590 -7.03 4.54 -16.62
N GLN A 591 -5.94 3.98 -17.15
CA GLN A 591 -6.03 2.99 -18.23
C GLN A 591 -6.53 1.63 -17.75
N MET A 592 -6.21 1.23 -16.52
CA MET A 592 -6.76 0.01 -15.91
C MET A 592 -8.28 0.09 -15.69
N LEU A 593 -8.80 1.31 -15.48
CA LEU A 593 -10.23 1.64 -15.31
C LEU A 593 -10.93 2.08 -16.62
N ARG A 594 -10.30 1.86 -17.77
CA ARG A 594 -10.83 2.30 -19.08
C ARG A 594 -12.16 1.63 -19.46
N LYS A 595 -12.41 0.42 -18.97
CA LYS A 595 -13.59 -0.39 -19.30
C LYS A 595 -14.66 -0.30 -18.22
N VAL A 596 -15.91 -0.41 -18.68
CA VAL A 596 -17.10 -0.52 -17.84
C VAL A 596 -17.89 -1.76 -18.24
N GLU A 597 -18.57 -2.36 -17.28
CA GLU A 597 -19.50 -3.46 -17.49
C GLU A 597 -20.94 -2.94 -17.41
N ILE A 598 -21.75 -3.26 -18.42
CA ILE A 598 -23.15 -2.80 -18.49
C ILE A 598 -24.03 -3.64 -17.54
N THR A 599 -24.54 -3.01 -16.48
CA THR A 599 -25.43 -3.67 -15.51
C THR A 599 -26.88 -3.70 -16.01
N TYR A 600 -27.31 -2.61 -16.66
CA TYR A 600 -28.62 -2.48 -17.27
C TYR A 600 -28.51 -1.74 -18.60
N PRO A 601 -28.93 -2.35 -19.73
CA PRO A 601 -28.72 -1.77 -21.05
C PRO A 601 -29.62 -0.57 -21.37
N GLY A 602 -30.71 -0.35 -20.64
CA GLY A 602 -31.70 0.69 -20.99
C GLY A 602 -32.25 0.47 -22.39
N ASP A 603 -32.41 1.56 -23.14
CA ASP A 603 -32.85 1.56 -24.55
C ASP A 603 -31.67 1.54 -25.54
N THR A 604 -30.45 1.36 -25.03
CA THR A 604 -29.24 1.27 -25.86
C THR A 604 -29.13 -0.10 -26.55
N ARG A 605 -28.18 -0.23 -27.48
CA ARG A 605 -27.86 -1.52 -28.14
C ARG A 605 -26.93 -2.42 -27.34
N PHE A 606 -26.60 -2.05 -26.10
CA PHE A 606 -25.68 -2.82 -25.27
C PHE A 606 -26.33 -4.10 -24.75
N LEU A 607 -25.49 -5.09 -24.46
CA LEU A 607 -25.89 -6.31 -23.77
C LEU A 607 -25.54 -6.21 -22.28
N ARG A 608 -26.36 -6.84 -21.43
CA ARG A 608 -26.05 -6.96 -20.00
C ARG A 608 -24.78 -7.82 -19.82
N GLY A 609 -23.83 -7.32 -19.04
CA GLY A 609 -22.51 -7.94 -18.84
C GLY A 609 -21.52 -7.67 -19.97
N GLU A 610 -21.87 -6.85 -20.97
CA GLU A 610 -20.93 -6.44 -22.02
C GLU A 610 -19.87 -5.49 -21.45
N GLN A 611 -18.61 -5.71 -21.81
CA GLN A 611 -17.48 -4.86 -21.41
C GLN A 611 -17.14 -3.89 -22.55
N VAL A 612 -17.36 -2.60 -22.30
CA VAL A 612 -17.22 -1.53 -23.30
C VAL A 612 -16.28 -0.44 -22.78
N ASP A 613 -15.64 0.31 -23.67
CA ASP A 613 -14.87 1.50 -23.27
C ASP A 613 -15.79 2.55 -22.64
N ARG A 614 -15.39 3.08 -21.48
CA ARG A 614 -16.15 4.10 -20.72
C ARG A 614 -16.52 5.30 -21.60
N ALA A 615 -15.59 5.80 -22.41
CA ALA A 615 -15.80 6.93 -23.30
C ALA A 615 -16.95 6.67 -24.29
N ARG A 616 -16.98 5.48 -24.89
CA ARG A 616 -18.00 5.08 -25.85
C ARG A 616 -19.37 4.88 -25.20
N THR A 617 -19.41 4.30 -24.01
CA THR A 617 -20.65 4.14 -23.23
C THR A 617 -21.27 5.50 -22.92
N LEU A 618 -20.44 6.47 -22.52
CA LEU A 618 -20.89 7.84 -22.24
C LEU A 618 -21.41 8.55 -23.51
N GLU A 619 -20.70 8.45 -24.63
CA GLU A 619 -21.17 9.02 -25.92
C GLU A 619 -22.51 8.45 -26.40
N ILE A 620 -22.73 7.14 -26.21
CA ILE A 620 -23.98 6.49 -26.60
C ILE A 620 -25.11 6.91 -25.66
N ASN A 621 -24.85 6.95 -24.35
CA ASN A 621 -25.83 7.40 -23.38
C ASN A 621 -26.27 8.84 -23.63
N GLU A 622 -25.35 9.75 -23.95
CA GLU A 622 -25.69 11.14 -24.29
C GLU A 622 -26.63 11.25 -25.50
N LYS A 623 -26.39 10.43 -26.55
CA LYS A 623 -27.25 10.40 -27.73
C LYS A 623 -28.65 9.89 -27.41
N VAL A 624 -28.74 8.79 -26.66
CA VAL A 624 -30.00 8.17 -26.26
C VAL A 624 -30.80 9.09 -25.33
N VAL A 625 -30.12 9.79 -24.41
CA VAL A 625 -30.76 10.81 -23.55
C VAL A 625 -31.24 12.00 -24.37
N ALA A 626 -30.49 12.45 -25.38
CA ALA A 626 -30.94 13.52 -26.29
C ALA A 626 -32.17 13.12 -27.11
N GLU A 627 -32.36 11.83 -27.36
CA GLU A 627 -33.55 11.24 -28.00
C GLU A 627 -34.71 10.98 -27.01
N GLY A 628 -34.54 11.31 -25.72
CA GLY A 628 -35.55 11.13 -24.66
C GLY A 628 -35.68 9.70 -24.15
N GLN A 629 -34.72 8.83 -24.45
CA GLN A 629 -34.70 7.42 -24.07
C GLN A 629 -33.87 7.14 -22.80
N GLY A 630 -34.03 5.96 -22.21
CA GLY A 630 -33.33 5.56 -21.00
C GLY A 630 -31.86 5.18 -21.24
N PRO A 631 -30.89 5.83 -20.55
CA PRO A 631 -29.47 5.49 -20.71
C PRO A 631 -29.11 4.13 -20.11
N ALA A 632 -28.03 3.52 -20.59
CA ALA A 632 -27.47 2.32 -19.98
C ALA A 632 -26.80 2.65 -18.65
N LYS A 633 -27.05 1.82 -17.63
CA LYS A 633 -26.32 1.83 -16.36
C LYS A 633 -25.13 0.88 -16.45
N PHE A 634 -24.01 1.30 -15.86
CA PHE A 634 -22.77 0.56 -15.91
C PHE A 634 -21.99 0.70 -14.61
N GLU A 635 -21.09 -0.25 -14.37
CA GLU A 635 -20.14 -0.25 -13.26
C GLU A 635 -18.72 -0.29 -13.82
N SER A 636 -17.79 0.42 -13.18
CA SER A 636 -16.38 0.40 -13.57
C SER A 636 -15.76 -0.95 -13.25
N ILE A 637 -14.94 -1.48 -14.15
CA ILE A 637 -14.21 -2.73 -13.93
C ILE A 637 -12.71 -2.47 -13.94
N LEU A 638 -11.99 -3.13 -13.03
CA LEU A 638 -10.54 -3.08 -12.99
C LEU A 638 -9.95 -4.18 -13.88
N LEU A 639 -9.18 -3.80 -14.89
CA LEU A 639 -8.45 -4.75 -15.73
C LEU A 639 -6.95 -4.58 -15.54
N GLY A 640 -6.24 -5.70 -15.38
CA GLY A 640 -4.78 -5.71 -15.40
C GLY A 640 -4.24 -5.23 -16.74
N ILE A 641 -3.06 -4.61 -16.73
CA ILE A 641 -2.47 -3.97 -17.92
C ILE A 641 -2.34 -4.91 -19.13
N THR A 642 -2.08 -6.21 -18.94
CA THR A 642 -2.01 -7.17 -20.06
C THR A 642 -3.38 -7.41 -20.70
N LYS A 643 -4.44 -7.50 -19.88
CA LYS A 643 -5.80 -7.69 -20.40
C LYS A 643 -6.34 -6.39 -21.00
N ALA A 644 -6.03 -5.25 -20.39
CA ALA A 644 -6.43 -3.94 -20.89
C ALA A 644 -5.82 -3.63 -22.28
N SER A 645 -4.55 -3.98 -22.52
CA SER A 645 -3.89 -3.73 -23.82
C SER A 645 -4.41 -4.62 -24.97
N LEU A 646 -4.86 -5.84 -24.66
CA LEU A 646 -5.45 -6.77 -25.63
C LEU A 646 -6.85 -6.35 -26.09
N VAL A 647 -7.61 -5.65 -25.24
CA VAL A 647 -9.00 -5.22 -25.49
C VAL A 647 -9.05 -3.73 -25.86
N THR A 648 -8.12 -3.29 -26.70
CA THR A 648 -8.10 -1.93 -27.26
C THR A 648 -8.97 -1.85 -28.52
N GLU A 649 -9.43 -0.64 -28.88
CA GLU A 649 -10.24 -0.45 -30.10
C GLU A 649 -9.42 -0.64 -31.39
N SER A 650 -8.14 -0.26 -31.36
CA SER A 650 -7.24 -0.47 -32.49
C SER A 650 -6.78 -1.92 -32.52
N PHE A 651 -7.34 -2.70 -33.45
CA PHE A 651 -6.88 -4.07 -33.68
C PHE A 651 -5.44 -4.10 -34.23
N ILE A 652 -4.99 -3.04 -34.93
CA ILE A 652 -3.62 -2.90 -35.42
C ILE A 652 -2.65 -2.79 -34.23
N SER A 653 -2.97 -1.93 -33.27
CA SER A 653 -2.22 -1.77 -32.04
C SER A 653 -2.21 -3.07 -31.21
N ALA A 654 -3.38 -3.68 -30.98
CA ALA A 654 -3.51 -4.93 -30.24
C ALA A 654 -2.73 -6.09 -30.90
N ALA A 655 -2.78 -6.22 -32.22
CA ALA A 655 -2.12 -7.30 -32.97
C ALA A 655 -0.58 -7.25 -32.86
N SER A 656 -0.02 -6.07 -32.60
CA SER A 656 1.42 -5.86 -32.42
C SER A 656 1.93 -6.14 -31.00
N PHE A 657 1.03 -6.36 -30.03
CA PHE A 657 1.41 -6.66 -28.65
C PHE A 657 1.71 -8.15 -28.46
N GLN A 658 0.66 -8.98 -28.39
CA GLN A 658 0.69 -10.43 -28.16
C GLN A 658 -0.55 -11.09 -28.77
N GLU A 659 -0.50 -12.41 -28.96
CA GLU A 659 -1.63 -13.20 -29.47
C GLU A 659 -2.19 -12.72 -30.83
N THR A 660 -1.30 -12.30 -31.74
CA THR A 660 -1.63 -11.71 -33.06
C THR A 660 -2.68 -12.52 -33.81
N THR A 661 -2.57 -13.85 -33.83
CA THR A 661 -3.54 -14.73 -34.52
C THR A 661 -4.95 -14.58 -33.94
N ARG A 662 -5.10 -14.52 -32.61
CA ARG A 662 -6.40 -14.38 -31.96
C ARG A 662 -7.01 -13.01 -32.29
N VAL A 663 -6.22 -11.95 -32.15
CA VAL A 663 -6.66 -10.56 -32.40
C VAL A 663 -7.12 -10.37 -33.85
N LEU A 664 -6.33 -10.84 -34.82
CA LEU A 664 -6.67 -10.70 -36.25
C LEU A 664 -7.89 -11.54 -36.63
N THR A 665 -8.05 -12.73 -36.04
CA THR A 665 -9.22 -13.58 -36.28
C THR A 665 -10.50 -12.89 -35.77
N GLU A 666 -10.48 -12.34 -34.55
CA GLU A 666 -11.61 -11.61 -33.98
C GLU A 666 -11.95 -10.34 -34.79
N ALA A 667 -10.92 -9.59 -35.21
CA ALA A 667 -11.08 -8.42 -36.06
C ALA A 667 -11.69 -8.77 -37.42
N ALA A 668 -11.24 -9.86 -38.05
CA ALA A 668 -11.76 -10.32 -39.34
C ALA A 668 -13.22 -10.78 -39.23
N VAL A 669 -13.57 -11.54 -38.19
CA VAL A 669 -14.95 -12.01 -37.95
C VAL A 669 -15.91 -10.83 -37.73
N ARG A 670 -15.47 -9.79 -37.02
CA ARG A 670 -16.28 -8.58 -36.79
C ARG A 670 -16.32 -7.62 -37.97
N GLY A 671 -15.45 -7.79 -38.98
CA GLY A 671 -15.24 -6.78 -40.02
C GLY A 671 -14.76 -5.45 -39.42
N ALA A 672 -13.88 -5.50 -38.41
CA ALA A 672 -13.44 -4.34 -37.65
C ALA A 672 -12.72 -3.31 -38.54
N LYS A 673 -12.96 -2.03 -38.26
CA LYS A 673 -12.32 -0.89 -38.93
C LYS A 673 -11.55 -0.08 -37.92
N ASP A 674 -10.31 0.27 -38.26
CA ASP A 674 -9.43 1.07 -37.42
C ASP A 674 -9.47 2.55 -37.83
N ASP A 675 -9.66 3.45 -36.86
CA ASP A 675 -9.75 4.90 -37.05
C ASP A 675 -8.39 5.61 -36.96
N LEU A 676 -7.32 4.90 -36.61
CA LEU A 676 -5.95 5.40 -36.47
C LEU A 676 -5.81 6.58 -35.50
N ARG A 677 -6.37 6.45 -34.29
CA ARG A 677 -6.39 7.51 -33.26
C ARG A 677 -5.19 7.47 -32.31
N GLY A 678 -4.61 6.30 -32.12
CA GLY A 678 -3.46 6.03 -31.26
C GLY A 678 -2.12 6.23 -31.95
N LEU A 679 -1.05 6.06 -31.17
CA LEU A 679 0.32 6.30 -31.65
C LEU A 679 0.80 5.12 -32.51
N LYS A 680 0.61 3.89 -32.04
CA LYS A 680 1.23 2.68 -32.59
C LYS A 680 0.75 2.35 -34.00
N GLU A 681 -0.55 2.43 -34.23
CA GLU A 681 -1.15 2.26 -35.55
C GLU A 681 -0.61 3.27 -36.59
N ASN A 682 -0.41 4.53 -36.21
CA ASN A 682 0.14 5.55 -37.10
C ASN A 682 1.62 5.27 -37.39
N VAL A 683 2.40 4.79 -36.41
CA VAL A 683 3.77 4.33 -36.63
C VAL A 683 3.81 3.15 -37.61
N ILE A 684 2.96 2.14 -37.41
CA ILE A 684 2.92 0.93 -38.26
C ILE A 684 2.56 1.27 -39.71
N VAL A 685 1.63 2.19 -39.92
CA VAL A 685 1.18 2.62 -41.27
C VAL A 685 2.11 3.69 -41.88
N GLY A 686 3.11 4.19 -41.14
CA GLY A 686 4.07 5.20 -41.61
C GLY A 686 3.49 6.61 -41.70
N ARG A 687 2.56 6.98 -40.82
CA ARG A 687 1.97 8.32 -40.70
C ARG A 687 2.56 9.08 -39.50
N LEU A 688 2.36 10.40 -39.49
CA LEU A 688 2.65 11.22 -38.31
C LEU A 688 1.83 10.72 -37.12
N ILE A 689 2.47 10.60 -35.95
CA ILE A 689 1.79 10.21 -34.72
C ILE A 689 0.84 11.33 -34.22
N PRO A 690 -0.29 11.02 -33.58
CA PRO A 690 -1.26 12.02 -33.09
C PRO A 690 -0.83 12.66 -31.75
N ALA A 691 0.47 12.95 -31.62
CA ALA A 691 1.09 13.61 -30.46
C ALA A 691 2.13 14.63 -30.93
N GLY A 692 2.51 15.57 -30.06
CA GLY A 692 3.46 16.64 -30.35
C GLY A 692 3.12 17.41 -31.62
N THR A 693 4.11 17.55 -32.51
CA THR A 693 3.93 18.23 -33.82
C THR A 693 2.90 17.55 -34.72
N GLY A 694 2.71 16.23 -34.58
CA GLY A 694 1.73 15.49 -35.37
C GLY A 694 0.30 15.73 -34.92
N LYS A 695 0.05 16.13 -33.65
CA LYS A 695 -1.30 16.53 -33.20
C LYS A 695 -1.85 17.68 -34.05
N ALA A 696 -1.04 18.72 -34.29
CA ALA A 696 -1.44 19.87 -35.12
C ALA A 696 -1.83 19.45 -36.55
N TYR A 697 -1.11 18.47 -37.13
CA TYR A 697 -1.43 17.90 -38.44
C TYR A 697 -2.77 17.16 -38.42
N HIS A 698 -3.01 16.31 -37.42
CA HIS A 698 -4.25 15.55 -37.28
C HIS A 698 -5.47 16.44 -36.99
N ASP A 699 -5.30 17.49 -36.19
CA ASP A 699 -6.35 18.47 -35.89
C ASP A 699 -6.73 19.26 -37.14
N ASN A 700 -5.74 19.72 -37.92
CA ASN A 700 -6.00 20.39 -39.19
C ASN A 700 -6.74 19.45 -40.17
N ARG A 701 -6.31 18.19 -40.26
CA ARG A 701 -6.98 17.18 -41.09
C ARG A 701 -8.43 16.92 -40.65
N ARG A 702 -8.69 16.87 -39.34
CA ARG A 702 -10.06 16.72 -38.79
C ARG A 702 -10.92 17.92 -39.12
N ARG A 703 -10.39 19.15 -39.00
CA ARG A 703 -11.10 20.39 -39.39
C ARG A 703 -11.45 20.38 -40.87
N ASN A 704 -10.48 20.09 -41.74
CA ASN A 704 -10.72 20.07 -43.19
C ASN A 704 -11.74 19.02 -43.60
N ARG A 705 -11.74 17.84 -42.95
CA ARG A 705 -12.74 16.79 -43.21
C ARG A 705 -14.15 17.20 -42.74
N LYS A 706 -14.27 17.91 -41.62
CA LYS A 706 -15.55 18.47 -41.16
C LYS A 706 -16.06 19.57 -42.10
N ALA A 707 -15.17 20.43 -42.57
CA ALA A 707 -15.50 21.48 -43.55
C ALA A 707 -16.03 20.87 -44.86
N LEU A 708 -15.34 19.87 -45.40
CA LEU A 708 -15.78 19.13 -46.60
C LEU A 708 -17.16 18.49 -46.41
N SER A 709 -17.44 17.87 -45.25
CA SER A 709 -18.76 17.27 -44.98
C SER A 709 -19.89 18.30 -44.86
N ALA A 710 -19.59 19.52 -44.43
CA ALA A 710 -20.57 20.60 -44.36
C ALA A 710 -20.87 21.15 -45.76
N GLU A 711 -19.84 21.36 -46.59
CA GLU A 711 -20.00 21.78 -47.99
C GLU A 711 -20.76 20.74 -48.83
N ASP A 712 -20.53 19.45 -48.62
CA ASP A 712 -21.30 18.38 -49.28
C ASP A 712 -22.78 18.30 -48.83
N LEU A 713 -23.08 18.72 -47.59
CA LEU A 713 -24.45 18.87 -47.09
C LEU A 713 -25.17 20.09 -47.70
N PHE A 714 -24.44 21.14 -48.07
CA PHE A 714 -25.00 22.32 -48.73
C PHE A 714 -25.05 22.18 -50.27
N SER A 715 -24.26 21.29 -50.88
CA SER A 715 -24.27 21.08 -52.34
C SER A 715 -25.41 20.19 -52.86
N THR A 716 -26.19 19.56 -51.96
CA THR A 716 -27.31 18.67 -52.31
C THR A 716 -28.70 19.34 -52.23
N ALA A 717 -28.76 20.65 -52.01
CA ALA A 717 -30.01 21.40 -51.92
C ALA A 717 -30.19 22.39 -53.08
N GLU A 718 -30.25 21.89 -54.32
CA GLU A 718 -30.87 22.60 -55.45
C GLU A 718 -31.10 21.64 -56.64
N PRO A 719 -32.33 21.12 -56.86
CA PRO A 719 -32.78 20.84 -58.21
C PRO A 719 -33.42 22.13 -58.75
N GLU A 720 -32.73 22.78 -59.69
CA GLU A 720 -33.35 23.79 -60.55
C GLU A 720 -34.58 23.17 -61.24
N LEU A 721 -35.77 23.55 -60.77
CA LEU A 721 -37.00 23.45 -61.55
C LEU A 721 -36.91 24.50 -62.65
N SER A 722 -36.35 24.12 -63.80
CA SER A 722 -36.49 24.90 -65.02
C SER A 722 -37.86 24.61 -65.65
N GLU A 723 -38.82 25.52 -65.42
CA GLU A 723 -39.92 25.73 -66.36
C GLU A 723 -39.36 26.28 -67.67
N GLY A 724 -39.73 25.66 -68.80
CA GLY A 724 -39.35 26.06 -70.15
C GLY A 724 -39.71 25.01 -71.19
#